data_AF-D3BRF6-F1
#
_entry.id   AF-D3BRF6-F1
#
_cell.length_a   1.000
_cell.length_b   1.000
_cell.length_c   1.000
_cell.angle_alpha   90.00
_cell.angle_beta   90.00
_cell.angle_gamma   90.00
#
_symmetry.space_group_name_H-M   'P 1'
#
loop_
_entity.id
_entity.type
_entity.pdbx_description
1 polymer ?
#
loop_
_entity_poly.entity_id
_entity_poly.type
_entity_poly.pdbx_seq_one_letter_code
_entity_poly.pdbx_strand_id
1 'polypeptide(L)'
;MKYSLIVFILFACLIVSSFSDDSPCLTDPTTDPCKNYTYDATADLNTLCAANNNGSMVICSIGLACTGAKSNVGVCAPFSLLADGCTGEFKTADACKNYNALCAANSVVEQCKTQAATPNLPTTAKVNTEIVSICTEMPTMKDCATCPYNTTTTGTPMNCDSFKVYSALCIDMPKMSQCADYNNYCKEGEPIPKSLIGSNYCDTPGSASSLKVSFGLLLLSSFILTLLIRDLIFEYVRVISKQIVKSDMLNTLKWHQVITIPHQMVAYGYFDQLKEFYDGKLNHKFWADDEHRSYVSMRAAEMSIQVNRIDILKFYIDQVKIPTNTSTLMIYVAKYGRLEMMEYLHRRVRDSGWDYRTALKMSPNSKNFEVFICFLKKYLASQQHLGSDDSQPFYSLDNTLNITFECALEAGQLEIMDYLYNNYNIDIHSEKIVEIPLKVGDIRLIEWLIDRNVDIWGLYRDCCILDRALLYGNLELGKWIHEKHTGSNIDTVIASANAMDNAVLSKRQDIVEWLHYNRSEGCTPSAMDYASSIGSITVLQWFHCNRTEGCTFLALDNATQMGNIDAVRWLHENRTEGCSINSYINSIRMNYLEIFKFLLENRSDFPKEKIASLIKYTLRYSTEFLSYFYENYHYTVNEIDSHIRKAISSSNKYQLKWLLKRHIDLFKQNNNNNNVDNLNRLDINHLISGTNDSQMLLILNEFRIENLGIVYFKERNSFWFQLIIMVSSIIILISLFIQYFI
;
A
#
# COMPACT_ATOMS: atom_id res chain seq x y z
N MET A 1 -16.46 68.17 25.07
CA MET A 1 -17.03 68.56 23.77
C MET A 1 -16.45 67.66 22.69
N LYS A 2 -17.32 67.04 21.90
CA LYS A 2 -17.03 66.24 20.68
C LYS A 2 -15.92 65.20 20.85
N TYR A 3 -16.27 64.00 21.29
CA TYR A 3 -15.68 62.67 20.97
C TYR A 3 -16.17 61.59 21.98
N SER A 4 -17.44 61.67 22.39
CA SER A 4 -18.06 60.66 23.27
C SER A 4 -19.50 60.31 22.85
N LEU A 5 -19.96 60.77 21.68
CA LEU A 5 -21.32 60.55 21.17
C LEU A 5 -21.40 59.57 19.98
N ILE A 6 -20.27 59.00 19.55
CA ILE A 6 -20.21 58.07 18.40
C ILE A 6 -20.00 56.61 18.85
N VAL A 7 -19.60 56.39 20.11
CA VAL A 7 -19.43 55.03 20.67
C VAL A 7 -20.74 54.47 21.25
N PHE A 8 -21.76 55.31 21.46
CA PHE A 8 -23.07 54.90 21.99
C PHE A 8 -24.13 54.56 20.93
N ILE A 9 -23.88 54.83 19.64
CA ILE A 9 -24.83 54.55 18.53
C ILE A 9 -24.46 53.27 17.76
N LEU A 10 -23.26 52.71 17.96
CA LEU A 10 -22.84 51.44 17.35
C LEU A 10 -22.97 50.21 18.28
N PHE A 11 -23.52 50.39 19.49
CA PHE A 11 -23.76 49.30 20.46
C PHE A 11 -25.25 49.08 20.79
N ALA A 12 -26.16 49.58 19.95
CA ALA A 12 -27.61 49.46 20.13
C ALA A 12 -28.34 48.79 18.94
N CYS A 13 -27.66 47.95 18.16
CA CYS A 13 -28.27 47.15 17.08
C CYS A 13 -27.82 45.67 17.07
N LEU A 14 -27.43 45.12 18.23
CA LEU A 14 -27.14 43.68 18.38
C LEU A 14 -27.88 43.06 19.57
N ILE A 15 -29.09 43.53 19.83
CA ILE A 15 -30.09 42.76 20.58
C ILE A 15 -31.37 42.76 19.72
N VAL A 16 -31.34 41.99 18.63
CA VAL A 16 -32.57 41.34 18.18
C VAL A 16 -32.67 40.11 19.05
N SER A 17 -33.40 40.31 20.13
CA SER A 17 -34.19 39.29 20.79
C SER A 17 -34.51 38.12 19.86
N SER A 18 -34.09 36.93 20.28
CA SER A 18 -34.71 35.67 19.90
C SER A 18 -36.19 35.72 20.29
N PHE A 19 -37.01 36.32 19.44
CA PHE A 19 -38.43 36.03 19.34
C PHE A 19 -38.59 34.92 18.32
N SER A 20 -39.34 33.89 18.70
CA SER A 20 -39.92 32.91 17.79
C SER A 20 -40.81 33.67 16.80
N ASP A 21 -40.27 33.97 15.62
CA ASP A 21 -40.99 34.62 14.52
C ASP A 21 -41.90 33.60 13.83
N ASP A 22 -43.10 33.38 14.38
CA ASP A 22 -44.20 32.85 13.57
C ASP A 22 -44.62 33.96 12.58
N SER A 23 -43.98 33.97 11.41
CA SER A 23 -44.36 34.83 10.29
C SER A 23 -45.85 34.63 9.94
N PRO A 24 -46.64 35.68 9.64
CA PRO A 24 -48.04 35.55 9.23
C PRO A 24 -48.25 34.57 8.07
N CYS A 25 -47.24 34.39 7.22
CA CYS A 25 -47.26 33.49 6.07
C CYS A 25 -47.24 32.00 6.45
N LEU A 26 -46.77 31.62 7.65
CA LEU A 26 -46.86 30.25 8.15
C LEU A 26 -48.31 29.90 8.55
N THR A 27 -49.11 30.90 8.91
CA THR A 27 -50.52 30.73 9.29
C THR A 27 -51.49 30.94 8.12
N ASP A 28 -51.23 31.92 7.25
CA ASP A 28 -52.02 32.19 6.05
C ASP A 28 -51.08 32.57 4.87
N PRO A 29 -50.67 31.59 4.05
CA PRO A 29 -49.75 31.78 2.93
C PRO A 29 -50.44 32.36 1.69
N THR A 30 -51.73 32.71 1.75
CA THR A 30 -52.52 33.15 0.59
C THR A 30 -52.52 34.67 0.39
N THR A 31 -51.98 35.42 1.35
CA THR A 31 -52.00 36.89 1.33
C THR A 31 -50.89 37.48 0.45
N ASP A 32 -51.17 38.59 -0.25
CA ASP A 32 -50.21 39.26 -1.15
C ASP A 32 -48.80 39.52 -0.56
N PRO A 33 -48.63 39.89 0.73
CA PRO A 33 -47.31 40.06 1.33
C PRO A 33 -46.45 38.78 1.33
N CYS A 34 -47.08 37.61 1.31
CA CYS A 34 -46.41 36.33 1.32
C CYS A 34 -45.82 35.92 -0.03
N LYS A 35 -46.15 36.64 -1.11
CA LYS A 35 -45.67 36.31 -2.45
C LYS A 35 -44.14 36.24 -2.53
N ASN A 36 -43.45 37.20 -1.94
CA ASN A 36 -41.99 37.28 -1.91
C ASN A 36 -41.38 36.79 -0.58
N TYR A 37 -42.17 36.09 0.25
CA TYR A 37 -41.69 35.56 1.51
C TYR A 37 -40.68 34.43 1.27
N THR A 38 -39.54 34.51 1.96
CA THR A 38 -38.48 33.50 1.92
C THR A 38 -38.33 32.87 3.29
N TYR A 39 -38.56 31.56 3.37
CA TYR A 39 -38.39 30.75 4.55
C TYR A 39 -37.01 30.08 4.56
N ASP A 40 -36.31 30.17 5.70
CA ASP A 40 -35.07 29.43 5.93
C ASP A 40 -35.39 28.02 6.47
N ALA A 41 -35.36 27.05 5.56
CA ALA A 41 -35.64 25.65 5.85
C ALA A 41 -34.48 24.91 6.54
N THR A 42 -33.35 25.57 6.88
CA THR A 42 -32.15 24.92 7.41
C THR A 42 -32.42 24.18 8.73
N ALA A 43 -33.17 24.78 9.65
CA ALA A 43 -33.49 24.16 10.95
C ALA A 43 -34.41 22.93 10.80
N ASP A 44 -35.43 23.04 9.94
CA ASP A 44 -36.36 21.95 9.65
C ASP A 44 -35.65 20.79 8.95
N LEU A 45 -34.80 21.09 7.97
CA LEU A 45 -33.98 20.09 7.26
C LEU A 45 -33.02 19.36 8.22
N ASN A 46 -32.34 20.11 9.09
CA ASN A 46 -31.46 19.52 10.10
C ASN A 46 -32.23 18.63 11.07
N THR A 47 -33.43 19.04 11.48
CA THR A 47 -34.30 18.25 12.36
C THR A 47 -34.74 16.95 11.67
N LEU A 48 -35.12 17.03 10.39
CA LEU A 48 -35.52 15.88 9.59
C LEU A 48 -34.38 14.85 9.41
N CYS A 49 -33.16 15.35 9.19
CA CYS A 49 -31.97 14.50 9.03
C CYS A 49 -31.41 13.96 10.35
N ALA A 50 -31.46 14.74 11.44
CA ALA A 50 -30.99 14.32 12.75
C ALA A 50 -31.86 13.20 13.35
N ALA A 51 -33.16 13.20 13.07
CA ALA A 51 -34.08 12.15 13.51
C ALA A 51 -33.80 10.77 12.89
N ASN A 52 -33.01 10.69 11.80
CA ASN A 52 -32.87 9.51 10.95
C ASN A 52 -31.40 9.21 10.56
N ASN A 53 -30.45 9.40 11.48
CA ASN A 53 -29.02 9.04 11.31
C ASN A 53 -28.30 9.64 10.08
N ASN A 54 -28.38 10.97 9.87
CA ASN A 54 -27.48 11.79 9.03
C ASN A 54 -26.71 11.05 7.90
N GLY A 55 -27.45 10.53 6.92
CA GLY A 55 -26.89 9.79 5.77
C GLY A 55 -27.77 8.63 5.30
N SER A 56 -28.65 8.11 6.17
CA SER A 56 -29.56 7.01 5.80
C SER A 56 -30.68 7.39 4.82
N MET A 57 -30.92 8.69 4.63
CA MET A 57 -31.97 9.25 3.76
C MET A 57 -31.38 9.94 2.54
N VAL A 58 -32.03 9.79 1.39
CA VAL A 58 -31.60 10.38 0.10
C VAL A 58 -31.34 11.88 0.21
N ILE A 59 -32.29 12.63 0.79
CA ILE A 59 -32.17 14.09 0.94
C ILE A 59 -31.03 14.50 1.89
N CYS A 60 -30.71 13.66 2.88
CA CYS A 60 -29.65 13.94 3.85
C CYS A 60 -28.28 13.62 3.26
N SER A 61 -28.17 12.57 2.44
CA SER A 61 -26.98 12.30 1.62
C SER A 61 -26.67 13.50 0.72
N ILE A 62 -27.67 14.01 0.01
CA ILE A 62 -27.53 15.18 -0.87
C ILE A 62 -27.14 16.42 -0.04
N GLY A 63 -27.79 16.66 1.10
CA GLY A 63 -27.45 17.76 2.01
C GLY A 63 -26.01 17.71 2.51
N LEU A 64 -25.50 16.53 2.85
CA LEU A 64 -24.10 16.31 3.24
C LEU A 64 -23.14 16.61 2.08
N ALA A 65 -23.46 16.14 0.87
CA ALA A 65 -22.68 16.46 -0.33
C ALA A 65 -22.65 17.96 -0.63
N CYS A 66 -23.78 18.65 -0.49
CA CYS A 66 -23.90 20.09 -0.66
C CYS A 66 -23.09 20.87 0.38
N THR A 67 -23.07 20.39 1.63
CA THR A 67 -22.24 20.95 2.70
C THR A 67 -20.76 20.81 2.35
N GLY A 68 -20.33 19.64 1.86
CA GLY A 68 -18.96 19.42 1.38
C GLY A 68 -18.59 20.30 0.18
N ALA A 69 -19.52 20.52 -0.75
CA ALA A 69 -19.35 21.38 -1.91
C ALA A 69 -19.50 22.90 -1.60
N LYS A 70 -19.83 23.26 -0.35
CA LYS A 70 -20.10 24.65 0.08
C LYS A 70 -21.12 25.36 -0.82
N SER A 71 -22.18 24.65 -1.21
CA SER A 71 -23.24 25.18 -2.08
C SER A 71 -24.58 25.21 -1.35
N ASN A 72 -25.38 26.25 -1.59
CA ASN A 72 -26.72 26.44 -1.03
C ASN A 72 -27.75 26.86 -2.10
N VAL A 73 -27.50 26.52 -3.37
CA VAL A 73 -28.33 26.91 -4.53
C VAL A 73 -28.78 25.69 -5.34
N GLY A 74 -29.89 25.82 -6.07
CA GLY A 74 -30.46 24.71 -6.85
C GLY A 74 -30.82 23.53 -5.95
N VAL A 75 -30.36 22.32 -6.32
CA VAL A 75 -30.53 21.09 -5.51
C VAL A 75 -29.95 21.25 -4.10
N CYS A 76 -28.96 22.13 -3.91
CA CYS A 76 -28.36 22.39 -2.60
C CYS A 76 -29.07 23.45 -1.76
N ALA A 77 -30.15 24.06 -2.25
CA ALA A 77 -30.93 24.99 -1.45
C ALA A 77 -31.67 24.24 -0.33
N PRO A 78 -31.55 24.65 0.96
CA PRO A 78 -32.20 23.93 2.07
C PRO A 78 -33.70 23.74 1.89
N PHE A 79 -34.39 24.72 1.30
CA PHE A 79 -35.82 24.63 1.00
C PHE A 79 -36.14 23.62 -0.11
N SER A 80 -35.27 23.49 -1.12
CA SER A 80 -35.41 22.49 -2.19
C SER A 80 -35.20 21.08 -1.64
N LEU A 81 -34.21 20.89 -0.77
CA LEU A 81 -33.96 19.60 -0.09
C LEU A 81 -35.09 19.22 0.86
N LEU A 82 -35.65 20.20 1.59
CA LEU A 82 -36.82 19.97 2.42
C LEU A 82 -38.04 19.64 1.56
N ALA A 83 -38.21 20.29 0.41
CA ALA A 83 -39.24 19.95 -0.56
C ALA A 83 -39.13 18.49 -1.04
N ASP A 84 -37.92 18.02 -1.33
CA ASP A 84 -37.65 16.63 -1.74
C ASP A 84 -38.13 15.61 -0.69
N GLY A 85 -37.96 15.93 0.59
CA GLY A 85 -38.43 15.07 1.69
C GLY A 85 -39.94 15.17 1.93
N CYS A 86 -40.46 16.39 1.97
CA CYS A 86 -41.82 16.70 2.43
C CYS A 86 -42.90 16.52 1.34
N THR A 87 -42.52 16.54 0.06
CA THR A 87 -43.46 16.21 -1.02
C THR A 87 -43.57 14.70 -1.26
N GLY A 88 -42.57 13.93 -0.83
CA GLY A 88 -42.48 12.49 -0.97
C GLY A 88 -42.78 11.72 0.32
N GLU A 89 -41.76 10.99 0.80
CA GLU A 89 -41.86 9.97 1.85
C GLU A 89 -42.17 10.53 3.26
N PHE A 90 -41.78 11.77 3.55
CA PHE A 90 -41.83 12.34 4.90
C PHE A 90 -42.88 13.43 5.06
N LYS A 91 -43.91 13.43 4.20
CA LYS A 91 -44.96 14.47 4.18
C LYS A 91 -45.61 14.73 5.54
N THR A 92 -45.73 13.72 6.40
CA THR A 92 -46.36 13.83 7.73
C THR A 92 -45.37 14.09 8.87
N ALA A 93 -44.06 14.20 8.58
CA ALA A 93 -43.06 14.49 9.60
C ALA A 93 -43.24 15.89 10.20
N ASP A 94 -42.97 16.03 11.50
CA ASP A 94 -43.13 17.32 12.19
C ASP A 94 -42.27 18.44 11.56
N ALA A 95 -41.07 18.09 11.09
CA ALA A 95 -40.18 19.00 10.36
C ALA A 95 -40.76 19.50 9.03
N CYS A 96 -41.78 18.84 8.47
CA CYS A 96 -42.44 19.24 7.23
C CYS A 96 -43.64 20.16 7.44
N LYS A 97 -44.04 20.45 8.69
CA LYS A 97 -45.24 21.26 8.97
C LYS A 97 -45.19 22.65 8.33
N ASN A 98 -44.07 23.35 8.51
CA ASN A 98 -43.90 24.70 7.98
C ASN A 98 -43.85 24.71 6.45
N TYR A 99 -43.12 23.75 5.85
CA TYR A 99 -43.12 23.56 4.40
C TYR A 99 -44.53 23.30 3.84
N ASN A 100 -45.27 22.38 4.46
CA ASN A 100 -46.62 22.00 4.02
C ASN A 100 -47.61 23.16 4.16
N ALA A 101 -47.48 23.98 5.21
CA ALA A 101 -48.26 25.19 5.38
C ALA A 101 -47.94 26.19 4.26
N LEU A 102 -46.66 26.50 4.05
CA LEU A 102 -46.20 27.48 3.06
C LEU A 102 -46.48 27.05 1.61
N CYS A 103 -46.45 25.76 1.30
CA CYS A 103 -46.60 25.24 -0.06
C CYS A 103 -47.94 24.53 -0.31
N ALA A 104 -48.98 24.86 0.46
CA ALA A 104 -50.34 24.40 0.22
C ALA A 104 -50.86 24.86 -1.16
N ALA A 105 -51.84 24.16 -1.72
CA ALA A 105 -52.31 24.34 -3.11
C ALA A 105 -52.72 25.78 -3.49
N ASN A 106 -53.17 26.59 -2.52
CA ASN A 106 -53.62 27.98 -2.75
C ASN A 106 -52.58 29.04 -2.29
N SER A 107 -51.38 28.62 -1.90
CA SER A 107 -50.31 29.54 -1.45
C SER A 107 -49.84 30.45 -2.58
N VAL A 108 -49.56 31.72 -2.24
CA VAL A 108 -48.93 32.67 -3.15
C VAL A 108 -47.41 32.72 -3.02
N VAL A 109 -46.82 31.99 -2.07
CA VAL A 109 -45.37 31.99 -1.78
C VAL A 109 -44.58 31.50 -3.00
N GLU A 110 -43.80 32.39 -3.61
CA GLU A 110 -43.08 32.12 -4.86
C GLU A 110 -41.89 31.17 -4.68
N GLN A 111 -41.34 31.08 -3.46
CA GLN A 111 -40.28 30.13 -3.11
C GLN A 111 -40.68 28.67 -3.37
N CYS A 112 -41.96 28.30 -3.14
CA CYS A 112 -42.48 26.95 -3.39
C CYS A 112 -42.43 26.53 -4.86
N LYS A 113 -42.44 27.50 -5.79
CA LYS A 113 -42.35 27.26 -7.24
C LYS A 113 -40.91 27.31 -7.74
N THR A 114 -40.12 28.21 -7.18
CA THR A 114 -38.72 28.45 -7.62
C THR A 114 -37.72 27.47 -6.98
N GLN A 115 -38.05 26.91 -5.81
CA GLN A 115 -37.27 25.90 -5.09
C GLN A 115 -38.15 24.67 -4.81
N ALA A 116 -38.77 24.15 -5.86
CA ALA A 116 -39.59 22.94 -5.80
C ALA A 116 -38.72 21.68 -5.65
N ALA A 117 -39.35 20.56 -5.32
CA ALA A 117 -38.69 19.25 -5.27
C ALA A 117 -38.02 18.90 -6.61
N THR A 118 -36.81 18.37 -6.51
CA THR A 118 -35.99 17.81 -7.57
C THR A 118 -36.76 16.72 -8.32
N PRO A 119 -37.00 16.89 -9.63
CA PRO A 119 -37.68 15.88 -10.43
C PRO A 119 -36.93 14.54 -10.43
N ASN A 120 -37.69 13.44 -10.50
CA ASN A 120 -37.19 12.07 -10.66
C ASN A 120 -36.29 11.55 -9.52
N LEU A 121 -36.16 12.27 -8.41
CA LEU A 121 -35.39 11.82 -7.27
C LEU A 121 -36.07 10.61 -6.59
N PRO A 122 -35.38 9.47 -6.40
CA PRO A 122 -35.98 8.27 -5.80
C PRO A 122 -36.18 8.45 -4.30
N THR A 123 -37.20 7.79 -3.74
CA THR A 123 -37.44 7.79 -2.29
C THR A 123 -36.42 6.91 -1.55
N THR A 124 -36.25 7.14 -0.25
CA THR A 124 -35.31 6.35 0.57
C THR A 124 -35.75 4.88 0.61
N ALA A 125 -37.05 4.63 0.78
CA ALA A 125 -37.61 3.27 0.73
C ALA A 125 -37.32 2.56 -0.61
N LYS A 126 -37.41 3.28 -1.74
CA LYS A 126 -37.13 2.72 -3.07
C LYS A 126 -35.64 2.39 -3.21
N VAL A 127 -34.76 3.33 -2.88
CA VAL A 127 -33.29 3.15 -2.91
C VAL A 127 -32.87 1.93 -2.08
N ASN A 128 -33.36 1.79 -0.85
CA ASN A 128 -33.00 0.65 0.01
C ASN A 128 -33.49 -0.68 -0.57
N THR A 129 -34.68 -0.69 -1.18
CA THR A 129 -35.23 -1.89 -1.83
C THR A 129 -34.37 -2.33 -3.02
N GLU A 130 -33.91 -1.38 -3.85
CA GLU A 130 -33.03 -1.70 -4.98
C GLU A 130 -31.64 -2.17 -4.52
N ILE A 131 -31.06 -1.58 -3.46
CA ILE A 131 -29.81 -2.07 -2.86
C ILE A 131 -29.98 -3.52 -2.38
N VAL A 132 -31.05 -3.84 -1.64
CA VAL A 132 -31.30 -5.22 -1.18
C VAL A 132 -31.44 -6.16 -2.38
N SER A 133 -32.18 -5.77 -3.42
CA SER A 133 -32.34 -6.59 -4.64
C SER A 133 -31.00 -6.85 -5.33
N ILE A 134 -30.24 -5.80 -5.63
CA ILE A 134 -28.94 -5.90 -6.32
C ILE A 134 -27.98 -6.76 -5.51
N CYS A 135 -27.87 -6.51 -4.20
CA CYS A 135 -26.90 -7.17 -3.35
C CYS A 135 -27.29 -8.59 -2.96
N THR A 136 -28.59 -8.93 -2.99
CA THR A 136 -29.05 -10.33 -2.84
C THR A 136 -28.76 -11.15 -4.09
N GLU A 137 -28.99 -10.58 -5.28
CA GLU A 137 -28.70 -11.25 -6.55
C GLU A 137 -27.19 -11.35 -6.82
N MET A 138 -26.42 -10.34 -6.41
CA MET A 138 -24.99 -10.21 -6.68
C MET A 138 -24.21 -9.82 -5.41
N PRO A 139 -24.06 -10.74 -4.43
CA PRO A 139 -23.48 -10.45 -3.12
C PRO A 139 -22.00 -10.07 -3.15
N THR A 140 -21.32 -10.29 -4.28
CA THR A 140 -19.90 -10.00 -4.47
C THR A 140 -19.63 -8.60 -5.05
N MET A 141 -20.66 -7.79 -5.31
CA MET A 141 -20.44 -6.40 -5.71
C MET A 141 -19.76 -5.62 -4.58
N LYS A 142 -18.75 -4.82 -4.94
CA LYS A 142 -17.87 -4.14 -3.99
C LYS A 142 -18.62 -3.29 -2.97
N ASP A 143 -19.64 -2.55 -3.43
CA ASP A 143 -20.37 -1.61 -2.59
C ASP A 143 -21.49 -2.25 -1.75
N CYS A 144 -21.79 -3.53 -1.95
CA CYS A 144 -22.76 -4.26 -1.13
C CYS A 144 -22.29 -4.49 0.31
N ALA A 145 -20.97 -4.43 0.56
CA ALA A 145 -20.44 -4.48 1.92
C ALA A 145 -20.54 -3.12 2.65
N THR A 146 -20.75 -2.02 1.92
CA THR A 146 -20.80 -0.65 2.47
C THR A 146 -22.11 -0.38 3.21
N CYS A 147 -23.17 -1.11 2.87
CA CYS A 147 -24.49 -1.06 3.52
C CYS A 147 -24.92 -2.46 3.95
N PRO A 148 -25.18 -2.74 5.25
CA PRO A 148 -25.61 -4.06 5.71
C PRO A 148 -27.05 -4.38 5.25
N TYR A 149 -27.17 -4.98 4.06
CA TYR A 149 -28.46 -5.26 3.40
C TYR A 149 -29.17 -6.53 3.91
N ASN A 150 -28.44 -7.54 4.41
CA ASN A 150 -29.00 -8.82 4.87
C ASN A 150 -29.75 -8.76 6.21
N THR A 151 -29.79 -7.60 6.87
CA THR A 151 -30.41 -7.43 8.20
C THR A 151 -31.51 -6.36 8.22
N THR A 152 -31.72 -5.65 7.11
CA THR A 152 -32.68 -4.55 7.00
C THR A 152 -33.89 -4.99 6.18
N THR A 153 -35.09 -4.82 6.74
CA THR A 153 -36.34 -5.09 6.02
C THR A 153 -36.55 -4.06 4.89
N THR A 154 -37.24 -4.44 3.82
CA THR A 154 -37.60 -3.51 2.74
C THR A 154 -38.32 -2.27 3.30
N GLY A 155 -37.79 -1.08 2.99
CA GLY A 155 -38.36 0.20 3.45
C GLY A 155 -37.78 0.80 4.74
N THR A 156 -36.93 0.09 5.51
CA THR A 156 -36.21 0.70 6.64
C THR A 156 -34.91 1.38 6.19
N PRO A 157 -34.57 2.60 6.67
CA PRO A 157 -33.30 3.25 6.38
C PRO A 157 -32.10 2.39 6.78
N MET A 158 -31.15 2.19 5.87
CA MET A 158 -29.91 1.46 6.15
C MET A 158 -28.94 2.35 6.95
N ASN A 159 -28.14 1.76 7.84
CA ASN A 159 -27.11 2.50 8.60
C ASN A 159 -25.86 2.79 7.74
N CYS A 160 -26.04 3.52 6.64
CA CYS A 160 -25.04 3.89 5.66
C CYS A 160 -25.57 5.03 4.76
N ASP A 161 -24.73 5.59 3.90
CA ASP A 161 -25.16 6.52 2.84
C ASP A 161 -25.81 5.74 1.68
N SER A 162 -27.09 5.42 1.82
CA SER A 162 -27.84 4.56 0.91
C SER A 162 -27.88 5.13 -0.52
N PHE A 163 -28.09 6.44 -0.67
CA PHE A 163 -28.16 7.06 -1.98
C PHE A 163 -26.82 7.04 -2.73
N LYS A 164 -25.71 7.25 -2.01
CA LYS A 164 -24.37 7.14 -2.59
C LYS A 164 -24.03 5.70 -2.97
N VAL A 165 -24.38 4.72 -2.15
CA VAL A 165 -24.15 3.30 -2.45
C VAL A 165 -24.98 2.84 -3.65
N TYR A 166 -26.27 3.20 -3.70
CA TYR A 166 -27.12 2.89 -4.85
C TYR A 166 -26.60 3.52 -6.14
N SER A 167 -26.18 4.79 -6.08
CA SER A 167 -25.54 5.48 -7.22
C SER A 167 -24.29 4.74 -7.69
N ALA A 168 -23.40 4.33 -6.77
CA ALA A 168 -22.18 3.60 -7.11
C ALA A 168 -22.47 2.23 -7.76
N LEU A 169 -23.40 1.46 -7.21
CA LEU A 169 -23.83 0.17 -7.78
C LEU A 169 -24.38 0.34 -9.21
N CYS A 170 -25.12 1.42 -9.46
CA CYS A 170 -25.68 1.71 -10.78
C CYS A 170 -24.69 2.38 -11.75
N ILE A 171 -23.65 3.06 -11.27
CA ILE A 171 -22.52 3.51 -12.09
C ILE A 171 -21.73 2.31 -12.61
N ASP A 172 -21.48 1.31 -11.76
CA ASP A 172 -20.74 0.10 -12.12
C ASP A 172 -21.48 -0.75 -13.18
N MET A 173 -22.81 -0.86 -13.06
CA MET A 173 -23.65 -1.64 -13.98
C MET A 173 -24.98 -0.93 -14.33
N PRO A 174 -24.95 0.10 -15.19
CA PRO A 174 -26.10 0.99 -15.44
C PRO A 174 -27.29 0.33 -16.17
N LYS A 175 -27.08 -0.87 -16.73
CA LYS A 175 -28.10 -1.60 -17.51
C LYS A 175 -28.95 -2.56 -16.66
N MET A 176 -28.73 -2.63 -15.35
CA MET A 176 -29.58 -3.42 -14.45
C MET A 176 -31.00 -2.84 -14.41
N SER A 177 -32.02 -3.70 -14.36
CA SER A 177 -33.42 -3.26 -14.26
C SER A 177 -33.68 -2.44 -12.99
N GLN A 178 -32.93 -2.73 -11.92
CA GLN A 178 -32.94 -2.04 -10.64
C GLN A 178 -32.44 -0.59 -10.74
N CYS A 179 -31.70 -0.23 -11.79
CA CYS A 179 -31.11 1.10 -11.99
C CYS A 179 -31.98 2.03 -12.85
N ALA A 180 -33.26 1.72 -13.06
CA ALA A 180 -34.16 2.56 -13.86
C ALA A 180 -34.31 3.97 -13.28
N ASP A 181 -34.48 4.10 -11.97
CA ASP A 181 -34.61 5.40 -11.30
C ASP A 181 -33.29 6.18 -11.34
N TYR A 182 -32.15 5.48 -11.18
CA TYR A 182 -30.81 6.06 -11.38
C TYR A 182 -30.68 6.71 -12.77
N ASN A 183 -31.03 5.97 -13.81
CA ASN A 183 -30.96 6.46 -15.18
C ASN A 183 -31.90 7.66 -15.43
N ASN A 184 -32.98 7.81 -14.66
CA ASN A 184 -33.90 8.93 -14.78
C ASN A 184 -33.37 10.21 -14.12
N TYR A 185 -32.86 10.16 -12.88
CA TYR A 185 -32.33 11.37 -12.22
C TYR A 185 -30.92 11.75 -12.69
N CYS A 186 -30.17 10.81 -13.29
CA CYS A 186 -28.87 11.07 -13.91
C CYS A 186 -28.94 11.40 -15.41
N LYS A 187 -30.14 11.56 -15.96
CA LYS A 187 -30.31 11.94 -17.37
C LYS A 187 -29.75 13.33 -17.66
N GLU A 188 -29.10 13.48 -18.82
CA GLU A 188 -28.60 14.77 -19.28
C GLU A 188 -29.74 15.80 -19.31
N GLY A 189 -29.57 16.91 -18.57
CA GLY A 189 -30.58 17.95 -18.46
C GLY A 189 -31.22 18.06 -17.06
N GLU A 190 -31.16 17.02 -16.24
CA GLU A 190 -31.73 16.99 -14.89
C GLU A 190 -30.93 17.83 -13.87
N PRO A 191 -31.54 18.26 -12.75
CA PRO A 191 -30.88 19.14 -11.79
C PRO A 191 -29.65 18.54 -11.10
N ILE A 192 -29.64 17.24 -10.79
CA ILE A 192 -28.50 16.60 -10.11
C ILE A 192 -27.23 16.63 -10.98
N PRO A 193 -27.23 16.11 -12.23
CA PRO A 193 -26.05 16.19 -13.11
C PRO A 193 -25.55 17.61 -13.37
N LYS A 194 -26.43 18.62 -13.37
CA LYS A 194 -26.09 20.04 -13.56
C LYS A 194 -25.56 20.73 -12.30
N SER A 195 -25.73 20.12 -11.13
CA SER A 195 -25.30 20.68 -9.86
C SER A 195 -23.82 20.42 -9.58
N LEU A 196 -23.24 21.15 -8.62
CA LEU A 196 -21.86 20.95 -8.16
C LEU A 196 -21.60 19.58 -7.52
N ILE A 197 -22.67 18.88 -7.11
CA ILE A 197 -22.61 17.55 -6.51
C ILE A 197 -22.91 16.44 -7.53
N GLY A 198 -23.13 16.77 -8.80
CA GLY A 198 -23.52 15.80 -9.84
C GLY A 198 -22.54 14.65 -9.97
N SER A 199 -21.23 14.91 -9.90
CA SER A 199 -20.18 13.88 -9.94
C SER A 199 -20.17 12.93 -8.75
N ASN A 200 -20.89 13.24 -7.67
CA ASN A 200 -20.99 12.36 -6.50
C ASN A 200 -22.03 11.25 -6.72
N TYR A 201 -22.98 11.45 -7.63
CA TYR A 201 -24.14 10.58 -7.80
C TYR A 201 -24.38 10.13 -9.24
N CYS A 202 -23.81 10.80 -10.24
CA CYS A 202 -24.02 10.51 -11.65
C CYS A 202 -22.69 10.45 -12.42
N ASP A 203 -22.61 9.53 -13.37
CA ASP A 203 -21.50 9.47 -14.32
C ASP A 203 -21.64 10.60 -15.36
N THR A 204 -21.10 11.78 -15.06
CA THR A 204 -21.15 12.93 -15.98
C THR A 204 -19.96 12.89 -16.96
N PRO A 205 -20.19 12.84 -18.28
CA PRO A 205 -19.11 13.04 -19.25
C PRO A 205 -18.73 14.54 -19.26
N GLY A 206 -17.72 14.90 -18.47
CA GLY A 206 -17.07 16.20 -18.57
C GLY A 206 -17.02 17.07 -17.31
N SER A 207 -16.44 16.58 -16.21
CA SER A 207 -15.98 17.46 -15.12
C SER A 207 -14.57 18.02 -15.40
N ALA A 208 -14.37 18.56 -16.61
CA ALA A 208 -13.23 19.41 -16.94
C ALA A 208 -13.62 20.40 -18.06
N SER A 209 -14.21 21.54 -17.67
CA SER A 209 -14.05 22.86 -18.33
C SER A 209 -15.04 23.82 -17.66
N SER A 210 -14.72 25.08 -17.34
CA SER A 210 -14.12 26.05 -18.23
C SER A 210 -13.69 27.31 -17.45
N LEU A 211 -12.39 27.59 -17.39
CA LEU A 211 -11.91 28.96 -17.32
C LEU A 211 -10.94 29.15 -18.49
N LYS A 212 -11.28 30.08 -19.39
CA LYS A 212 -10.47 30.44 -20.55
C LYS A 212 -9.10 30.92 -20.07
N VAL A 213 -8.05 30.12 -20.25
CA VAL A 213 -6.67 30.58 -20.13
C VAL A 213 -5.83 30.04 -21.30
N SER A 214 -5.05 30.96 -21.87
CA SER A 214 -4.10 30.87 -22.98
C SER A 214 -3.58 29.47 -23.37
N PHE A 215 -3.51 29.25 -24.69
CA PHE A 215 -3.05 28.05 -25.42
C PHE A 215 -1.71 27.45 -24.93
N GLY A 216 -0.87 28.22 -24.21
CA GLY A 216 0.38 27.74 -23.59
C GLY A 216 0.19 26.86 -22.33
N LEU A 217 -0.92 26.98 -21.61
CA LEU A 217 -1.20 26.20 -20.38
C LEU A 217 -1.86 24.84 -20.67
N LEU A 218 -2.42 24.64 -21.87
CA LEU A 218 -3.06 23.38 -22.29
C LEU A 218 -2.05 22.25 -22.49
N LEU A 219 -0.82 22.57 -22.91
CA LEU A 219 0.23 21.55 -23.08
C LEU A 219 0.78 21.08 -21.72
N LEU A 220 0.93 21.98 -20.75
CA LEU A 220 1.38 21.65 -19.40
C LEU A 220 0.32 20.89 -18.60
N SER A 221 -0.95 21.27 -18.69
CA SER A 221 -2.05 20.58 -18.01
C SER A 221 -2.35 19.20 -18.63
N SER A 222 -2.32 19.06 -19.96
CA SER A 222 -2.39 17.75 -20.62
C SER A 222 -1.24 16.84 -20.19
N PHE A 223 -0.01 17.36 -20.14
CA PHE A 223 1.15 16.60 -19.69
C PHE A 223 1.03 16.19 -18.22
N ILE A 224 0.67 17.12 -17.32
CA ILE A 224 0.51 16.83 -15.88
C ILE A 224 -0.67 15.89 -15.63
N LEU A 225 -1.82 16.07 -16.28
CA LEU A 225 -2.99 15.21 -16.14
C LEU A 225 -2.71 13.80 -16.68
N THR A 226 -1.93 13.68 -17.76
CA THR A 226 -1.47 12.38 -18.28
C THR A 226 -0.51 11.71 -17.31
N LEU A 227 0.38 12.46 -16.64
CA LEU A 227 1.26 11.92 -15.60
C LEU A 227 0.47 11.50 -14.36
N LEU A 228 -0.51 12.30 -13.92
CA LEU A 228 -1.31 12.04 -12.72
C LEU A 228 -2.30 10.90 -12.92
N ILE A 229 -2.97 10.83 -14.08
CA ILE A 229 -3.82 9.69 -14.47
C ILE A 229 -2.96 8.44 -14.65
N ARG A 230 -1.78 8.55 -15.27
CA ARG A 230 -0.83 7.44 -15.35
C ARG A 230 -0.42 6.95 -13.96
N ASP A 231 -0.13 7.85 -13.05
CA ASP A 231 0.33 7.52 -11.69
C ASP A 231 -0.81 6.94 -10.86
N LEU A 232 -2.05 7.46 -10.97
CA LEU A 232 -3.27 6.88 -10.36
C LEU A 232 -3.60 5.51 -10.94
N ILE A 233 -3.57 5.35 -12.27
CA ILE A 233 -3.79 4.06 -12.93
C ILE A 233 -2.72 3.06 -12.47
N PHE A 234 -1.46 3.47 -12.35
CA PHE A 234 -0.40 2.59 -11.85
C PHE A 234 -0.46 2.35 -10.34
N GLU A 235 -1.04 3.26 -9.57
CA GLU A 235 -1.36 3.06 -8.16
C GLU A 235 -2.48 2.03 -7.98
N TYR A 236 -3.55 2.10 -8.79
CA TYR A 236 -4.61 1.09 -8.79
C TYR A 236 -4.11 -0.26 -9.32
N VAL A 237 -3.33 -0.29 -10.41
CA VAL A 237 -2.67 -1.51 -10.88
C VAL A 237 -1.71 -2.06 -9.82
N ARG A 238 -1.03 -1.21 -9.04
CA ARG A 238 -0.17 -1.62 -7.91
C ARG A 238 -0.98 -2.29 -6.80
N VAL A 239 -2.10 -1.70 -6.40
CA VAL A 239 -3.00 -2.26 -5.37
C VAL A 239 -3.58 -3.60 -5.84
N ILE A 240 -4.06 -3.66 -7.08
CA ILE A 240 -4.63 -4.87 -7.67
C ILE A 240 -3.55 -5.96 -7.85
N SER A 241 -2.37 -5.60 -8.34
CA SER A 241 -1.24 -6.54 -8.51
C SER A 241 -0.83 -7.16 -7.16
N LYS A 242 -0.79 -6.36 -6.09
CA LYS A 242 -0.49 -6.83 -4.74
C LYS A 242 -1.55 -7.80 -4.21
N GLN A 243 -2.83 -7.54 -4.49
CA GLN A 243 -3.94 -8.40 -4.08
C GLN A 243 -4.00 -9.71 -4.87
N ILE A 244 -3.73 -9.69 -6.17
CA ILE A 244 -3.83 -10.88 -7.03
C ILE A 244 -2.60 -11.78 -6.92
N VAL A 245 -1.38 -11.23 -6.87
CA VAL A 245 -0.14 -12.01 -7.01
C VAL A 245 0.41 -12.52 -5.66
N LYS A 246 -0.02 -11.96 -4.51
CA LYS A 246 0.43 -12.33 -3.14
C LYS A 246 1.95 -12.61 -3.06
N SER A 247 2.77 -11.71 -3.62
CA SER A 247 4.23 -11.81 -3.61
C SER A 247 4.84 -10.46 -3.26
N ASP A 248 5.71 -10.43 -2.25
CA ASP A 248 6.41 -9.22 -1.78
C ASP A 248 7.54 -8.76 -2.73
N MET A 249 7.81 -9.50 -3.82
CA MET A 249 8.98 -9.27 -4.68
C MET A 249 8.75 -8.41 -5.94
N LEU A 250 7.63 -7.71 -6.12
CA LEU A 250 7.38 -7.01 -7.39
C LEU A 250 7.15 -5.50 -7.26
N ASN A 251 8.06 -4.74 -7.89
CA ASN A 251 7.93 -3.31 -8.19
C ASN A 251 6.73 -3.05 -9.13
N THR A 252 6.16 -1.86 -9.02
CA THR A 252 5.06 -1.33 -9.85
C THR A 252 5.32 -1.54 -11.35
N LEU A 253 4.45 -2.32 -12.03
CA LEU A 253 4.51 -2.54 -13.47
C LEU A 253 3.64 -1.51 -14.22
N LYS A 254 4.20 -0.93 -15.29
CA LYS A 254 3.46 -0.10 -16.24
C LYS A 254 2.58 -0.98 -17.16
N TRP A 255 1.53 -0.41 -17.76
CA TRP A 255 0.56 -1.13 -18.60
C TRP A 255 1.22 -1.80 -19.80
N HIS A 256 2.13 -1.09 -20.45
CA HIS A 256 2.94 -1.63 -21.53
C HIS A 256 3.85 -2.79 -21.07
N GLN A 257 4.09 -2.94 -19.76
CA GLN A 257 4.83 -4.08 -19.19
C GLN A 257 3.89 -5.24 -18.87
N VAL A 258 2.64 -4.97 -18.45
CA VAL A 258 1.61 -6.01 -18.20
C VAL A 258 1.34 -6.82 -19.48
N ILE A 259 1.17 -6.14 -20.62
CA ILE A 259 0.96 -6.80 -21.93
C ILE A 259 2.23 -7.44 -22.52
N THR A 260 3.32 -7.46 -21.76
CA THR A 260 4.54 -8.19 -22.14
C THR A 260 4.81 -9.38 -21.21
N ILE A 261 4.00 -9.58 -20.17
CA ILE A 261 4.24 -10.59 -19.14
C ILE A 261 3.04 -11.55 -19.08
N PRO A 262 3.15 -12.78 -19.63
CA PRO A 262 2.06 -13.75 -19.72
C PRO A 262 1.30 -14.03 -18.43
N HIS A 263 1.99 -14.27 -17.31
CA HIS A 263 1.30 -14.58 -16.05
C HIS A 263 0.51 -13.38 -15.48
N GLN A 264 0.90 -12.14 -15.82
CA GLN A 264 0.12 -10.96 -15.45
C GLN A 264 -1.13 -10.88 -16.33
N MET A 265 -1.03 -11.11 -17.64
CA MET A 265 -2.22 -11.19 -18.50
C MET A 265 -3.24 -12.20 -17.99
N VAL A 266 -2.78 -13.37 -17.54
CA VAL A 266 -3.65 -14.39 -16.92
C VAL A 266 -4.30 -13.86 -15.64
N ALA A 267 -3.51 -13.26 -14.74
CA ALA A 267 -4.00 -12.67 -13.49
C ALA A 267 -5.10 -11.61 -13.72
N TYR A 268 -4.97 -10.81 -14.77
CA TYR A 268 -5.93 -9.74 -15.12
C TYR A 268 -7.02 -10.18 -16.12
N GLY A 269 -7.02 -11.42 -16.59
CA GLY A 269 -8.05 -11.95 -17.49
C GLY A 269 -7.91 -11.59 -18.98
N TYR A 270 -6.73 -11.13 -19.42
CA TYR A 270 -6.43 -10.76 -20.81
C TYR A 270 -6.12 -11.98 -21.69
N PHE A 271 -7.09 -12.89 -21.83
CA PHE A 271 -6.86 -14.15 -22.53
C PHE A 271 -6.67 -13.99 -24.05
N ASP A 272 -7.33 -13.04 -24.68
CA ASP A 272 -7.17 -12.83 -26.13
C ASP A 272 -5.81 -12.20 -26.46
N GLN A 273 -5.37 -11.22 -25.68
CA GLN A 273 -4.03 -10.65 -25.77
C GLN A 273 -2.96 -11.71 -25.47
N LEU A 274 -3.25 -12.64 -24.55
CA LEU A 274 -2.36 -13.76 -24.29
C LEU A 274 -2.20 -14.66 -25.53
N LYS A 275 -3.29 -14.97 -26.24
CA LYS A 275 -3.21 -15.74 -27.49
C LYS A 275 -2.40 -14.96 -28.55
N GLU A 276 -2.69 -13.68 -28.73
CA GLU A 276 -1.94 -12.82 -29.66
C GLU A 276 -0.44 -12.75 -29.33
N PHE A 277 -0.10 -12.79 -28.05
CA PHE A 277 1.28 -12.84 -27.59
C PHE A 277 1.98 -14.14 -28.01
N TYR A 278 1.35 -15.30 -27.83
CA TYR A 278 1.91 -16.59 -28.26
C TYR A 278 1.85 -16.83 -29.78
N ASP A 279 0.92 -16.17 -30.48
CA ASP A 279 0.84 -16.12 -31.94
C ASP A 279 1.93 -15.21 -32.57
N GLY A 280 2.71 -14.51 -31.74
CA GLY A 280 3.78 -13.62 -32.18
C GLY A 280 3.33 -12.24 -32.65
N LYS A 281 2.03 -11.91 -32.53
CA LYS A 281 1.48 -10.60 -32.95
C LYS A 281 1.89 -9.44 -32.05
N LEU A 282 2.15 -9.72 -30.76
CA LEU A 282 2.47 -8.68 -29.78
C LEU A 282 3.97 -8.54 -29.46
N ASN A 283 4.84 -9.52 -29.77
CA ASN A 283 6.30 -9.33 -29.64
C ASN A 283 7.16 -10.46 -30.24
N HIS A 284 8.07 -10.16 -31.18
CA HIS A 284 9.02 -11.14 -31.75
C HIS A 284 10.35 -11.27 -30.97
N LYS A 285 10.65 -10.40 -30.00
CA LYS A 285 11.97 -10.35 -29.30
C LYS A 285 11.93 -10.65 -27.80
N PHE A 286 10.80 -11.14 -27.26
CA PHE A 286 10.66 -11.35 -25.81
C PHE A 286 11.44 -12.56 -25.28
N TRP A 287 11.60 -13.60 -26.11
CA TRP A 287 12.26 -14.83 -25.70
C TRP A 287 13.78 -14.67 -25.82
N ALA A 288 14.49 -14.71 -24.70
CA ALA A 288 15.95 -14.80 -24.70
C ALA A 288 16.42 -16.18 -25.20
N ASP A 289 15.71 -17.24 -24.80
CA ASP A 289 15.90 -18.63 -25.16
C ASP A 289 14.61 -19.45 -24.89
N ASP A 290 14.62 -20.73 -25.29
CA ASP A 290 13.48 -21.64 -25.09
C ASP A 290 13.23 -21.98 -23.61
N GLU A 291 14.26 -21.93 -22.78
CA GLU A 291 14.16 -22.21 -21.34
C GLU A 291 13.37 -21.09 -20.62
N HIS A 292 13.70 -19.83 -20.93
CA HIS A 292 12.98 -18.64 -20.50
C HIS A 292 11.51 -18.70 -20.92
N ARG A 293 11.24 -19.12 -22.17
CA ARG A 293 9.88 -19.30 -22.67
C ARG A 293 9.10 -20.33 -21.88
N SER A 294 9.72 -21.46 -21.59
CA SER A 294 9.13 -22.54 -20.79
C SER A 294 8.79 -22.06 -19.38
N TYR A 295 9.74 -21.41 -18.70
CA TYR A 295 9.56 -20.90 -17.33
C TYR A 295 8.41 -19.89 -17.22
N VAL A 296 8.38 -18.89 -18.11
CA VAL A 296 7.34 -17.86 -18.11
C VAL A 296 5.96 -18.46 -18.39
N SER A 297 5.89 -19.43 -19.31
CA SER A 297 4.66 -20.12 -19.66
C SER A 297 4.16 -21.01 -18.52
N MET A 298 5.06 -21.70 -17.81
CA MET A 298 4.74 -22.47 -16.60
C MET A 298 4.14 -21.57 -15.52
N ARG A 299 4.78 -20.42 -15.25
CA ARG A 299 4.29 -19.45 -14.27
C ARG A 299 2.89 -18.92 -14.60
N ALA A 300 2.60 -18.74 -15.89
CA ALA A 300 1.28 -18.31 -16.34
C ALA A 300 0.21 -19.42 -16.23
N ALA A 301 0.60 -20.67 -16.48
CA ALA A 301 -0.26 -21.82 -16.22
C ALA A 301 -0.58 -21.98 -14.72
N GLU A 302 0.41 -21.82 -13.84
CA GLU A 302 0.20 -21.80 -12.37
C GLU A 302 -0.80 -20.70 -11.96
N MET A 303 -0.65 -19.50 -12.53
CA MET A 303 -1.57 -18.39 -12.27
C MET A 303 -3.00 -18.74 -12.70
N SER A 304 -3.17 -19.44 -13.83
CA SER A 304 -4.51 -19.85 -14.30
C SER A 304 -5.23 -20.77 -13.30
N ILE A 305 -4.48 -21.60 -12.57
CA ILE A 305 -5.01 -22.46 -11.50
C ILE A 305 -5.44 -21.61 -10.30
N GLN A 306 -4.60 -20.64 -9.91
CA GLN A 306 -4.89 -19.72 -8.81
C GLN A 306 -6.18 -18.94 -9.06
N VAL A 307 -6.34 -18.34 -10.25
CA VAL A 307 -7.55 -17.58 -10.63
C VAL A 307 -8.73 -18.44 -11.10
N ASN A 308 -8.60 -19.76 -11.04
CA ASN A 308 -9.62 -20.73 -11.43
C ASN A 308 -10.08 -20.63 -12.91
N ARG A 309 -9.16 -20.42 -13.85
CA ARG A 309 -9.42 -20.32 -15.29
C ARG A 309 -8.94 -21.56 -16.05
N ILE A 310 -9.79 -22.57 -16.12
CA ILE A 310 -9.46 -23.87 -16.75
C ILE A 310 -9.28 -23.77 -18.27
N ASP A 311 -9.95 -22.82 -18.91
CA ASP A 311 -9.80 -22.51 -20.34
C ASP A 311 -8.37 -22.04 -20.67
N ILE A 312 -7.78 -21.21 -19.82
CA ILE A 312 -6.40 -20.76 -19.95
C ILE A 312 -5.42 -21.91 -19.65
N LEU A 313 -5.70 -22.73 -18.63
CA LEU A 313 -4.88 -23.92 -18.36
C LEU A 313 -4.88 -24.87 -19.56
N LYS A 314 -6.05 -25.13 -20.16
CA LYS A 314 -6.20 -25.94 -21.38
C LYS A 314 -5.39 -25.36 -22.53
N PHE A 315 -5.43 -24.04 -22.74
CA PHE A 315 -4.60 -23.38 -23.74
C PHE A 315 -3.10 -23.66 -23.54
N TYR A 316 -2.60 -23.58 -22.31
CA TYR A 316 -1.19 -23.84 -22.02
C TYR A 316 -0.78 -25.30 -22.23
N ILE A 317 -1.65 -26.24 -21.87
CA ILE A 317 -1.36 -27.68 -21.97
C ILE A 317 -1.55 -28.20 -23.40
N ASP A 318 -2.61 -27.78 -24.09
CA ASP A 318 -2.99 -28.30 -25.40
C ASP A 318 -2.32 -27.56 -26.57
N GLN A 319 -2.22 -26.23 -26.48
CA GLN A 319 -1.74 -25.39 -27.58
C GLN A 319 -0.28 -24.98 -27.39
N VAL A 320 0.06 -24.37 -26.24
CA VAL A 320 1.44 -23.93 -25.95
C VAL A 320 2.36 -25.12 -25.67
N LYS A 321 1.81 -26.23 -25.15
CA LYS A 321 2.52 -27.48 -24.83
C LYS A 321 3.71 -27.27 -23.89
N ILE A 322 3.45 -26.61 -22.77
CA ILE A 322 4.46 -26.41 -21.72
C ILE A 322 4.99 -27.77 -21.18
N PRO A 323 6.23 -27.84 -20.67
CA PRO A 323 6.75 -29.08 -20.08
C PRO A 323 5.94 -29.49 -18.85
N THR A 324 5.23 -30.60 -18.95
CA THR A 324 4.31 -31.11 -17.92
C THR A 324 4.98 -32.10 -16.94
N ASN A 325 6.29 -32.28 -17.06
CA ASN A 325 7.11 -33.09 -16.13
C ASN A 325 7.34 -32.41 -14.77
N THR A 326 6.91 -31.16 -14.61
CA THR A 326 7.02 -30.43 -13.34
C THR A 326 5.77 -30.65 -12.51
N SER A 327 5.94 -31.23 -11.32
CA SER A 327 4.83 -31.51 -10.41
C SER A 327 4.17 -30.24 -9.82
N THR A 328 4.68 -29.07 -10.17
CA THR A 328 4.24 -27.76 -9.70
C THR A 328 2.76 -27.50 -10.00
N LEU A 329 2.26 -27.87 -11.18
CA LEU A 329 0.83 -27.69 -11.50
C LEU A 329 -0.07 -28.44 -10.51
N MET A 330 0.30 -29.67 -10.16
CA MET A 330 -0.47 -30.49 -9.23
C MET A 330 -0.42 -29.92 -7.80
N ILE A 331 0.72 -29.35 -7.39
CA ILE A 331 0.87 -28.66 -6.10
C ILE A 331 -0.07 -27.44 -6.03
N TYR A 332 -0.16 -26.64 -7.09
CA TYR A 332 -1.06 -25.49 -7.15
C TYR A 332 -2.54 -25.92 -7.15
N VAL A 333 -2.86 -27.00 -7.87
CA VAL A 333 -4.20 -27.59 -7.86
C VAL A 333 -4.60 -28.03 -6.45
N ALA A 334 -3.69 -28.67 -5.71
CA ALA A 334 -3.91 -29.05 -4.32
C ALA A 334 -4.07 -27.83 -3.41
N LYS A 335 -3.19 -26.84 -3.53
CA LYS A 335 -3.20 -25.62 -2.72
C LYS A 335 -4.50 -24.82 -2.87
N TYR A 336 -5.07 -24.76 -4.08
CA TYR A 336 -6.26 -23.95 -4.38
C TYR A 336 -7.55 -24.78 -4.55
N GLY A 337 -7.50 -26.09 -4.32
CA GLY A 337 -8.69 -26.97 -4.35
C GLY A 337 -9.35 -27.09 -5.73
N ARG A 338 -8.56 -27.19 -6.81
CA ARG A 338 -9.09 -27.18 -8.20
C ARG A 338 -9.34 -28.58 -8.74
N LEU A 339 -10.34 -29.29 -8.21
CA LEU A 339 -10.64 -30.69 -8.57
C LEU A 339 -10.86 -30.89 -10.09
N GLU A 340 -11.61 -30.01 -10.76
CA GLU A 340 -11.83 -30.12 -12.21
C GLU A 340 -10.52 -30.04 -13.01
N MET A 341 -9.60 -29.17 -12.58
CA MET A 341 -8.28 -29.04 -13.19
C MET A 341 -7.40 -30.26 -12.89
N MET A 342 -7.53 -30.86 -11.71
CA MET A 342 -6.86 -32.13 -11.35
C MET A 342 -7.25 -33.24 -12.32
N GLU A 343 -8.55 -33.41 -12.57
CA GLU A 343 -9.07 -34.43 -13.49
C GLU A 343 -8.60 -34.20 -14.92
N TYR A 344 -8.62 -32.95 -15.37
CA TYR A 344 -8.11 -32.58 -16.68
C TYR A 344 -6.63 -32.92 -16.83
N LEU A 345 -5.79 -32.53 -15.86
CA LEU A 345 -4.34 -32.80 -15.89
C LEU A 345 -4.05 -34.31 -15.87
N HIS A 346 -4.75 -35.09 -15.04
CA HIS A 346 -4.63 -36.55 -15.02
C HIS A 346 -5.00 -37.21 -16.34
N ARG A 347 -6.07 -36.73 -17.00
CA ARG A 347 -6.50 -37.28 -18.29
C ARG A 347 -5.51 -36.95 -19.40
N ARG A 348 -4.95 -35.75 -19.36
CA ARG A 348 -4.20 -35.18 -20.48
C ARG A 348 -2.70 -35.44 -20.43
N VAL A 349 -2.12 -35.52 -19.23
CA VAL A 349 -0.70 -35.77 -18.99
C VAL A 349 -0.54 -37.19 -18.47
N ARG A 350 -0.16 -38.12 -19.35
CA ARG A 350 0.16 -39.50 -19.00
C ARG A 350 1.63 -39.58 -18.55
N ASP A 351 1.94 -40.47 -17.62
CA ASP A 351 3.30 -40.82 -17.17
C ASP A 351 4.14 -39.70 -16.51
N SER A 352 3.49 -38.78 -15.80
CA SER A 352 4.14 -37.59 -15.19
C SER A 352 4.84 -37.80 -13.85
N GLY A 353 4.64 -38.92 -13.16
CA GLY A 353 5.25 -39.15 -11.84
C GLY A 353 4.96 -38.03 -10.83
N TRP A 354 3.69 -37.57 -10.74
CA TRP A 354 3.29 -36.43 -9.91
C TRP A 354 3.80 -36.52 -8.46
N ASP A 355 4.37 -35.43 -7.96
CA ASP A 355 4.79 -35.25 -6.57
C ASP A 355 3.56 -35.04 -5.65
N TYR A 356 2.87 -36.14 -5.38
CA TYR A 356 1.76 -36.14 -4.42
C TYR A 356 2.22 -35.88 -2.99
N ARG A 357 3.51 -36.05 -2.68
CA ARG A 357 4.07 -35.75 -1.36
C ARG A 357 3.98 -34.25 -1.08
N THR A 358 4.47 -33.41 -1.99
CA THR A 358 4.40 -31.95 -1.84
C THR A 358 2.98 -31.44 -2.04
N ALA A 359 2.21 -32.03 -2.97
CA ALA A 359 0.81 -31.66 -3.16
C ALA A 359 -0.04 -31.90 -1.90
N LEU A 360 0.16 -33.04 -1.21
CA LEU A 360 -0.52 -33.35 0.05
C LEU A 360 -0.20 -32.31 1.15
N LYS A 361 1.07 -31.92 1.32
CA LYS A 361 1.47 -30.87 2.28
C LYS A 361 0.73 -29.56 2.05
N MET A 362 0.53 -29.18 0.78
CA MET A 362 -0.12 -27.92 0.43
C MET A 362 -1.64 -27.99 0.43
N SER A 363 -2.23 -29.19 0.37
CA SER A 363 -3.68 -29.39 0.26
C SER A 363 -4.54 -28.77 1.38
N PRO A 364 -4.10 -28.64 2.65
CA PRO A 364 -4.91 -27.97 3.68
C PRO A 364 -5.21 -26.49 3.36
N ASN A 365 -4.36 -25.83 2.56
CA ASN A 365 -4.60 -24.45 2.13
C ASN A 365 -5.84 -24.29 1.22
N SER A 366 -6.33 -25.39 0.62
CA SER A 366 -7.56 -25.37 -0.16
C SER A 366 -8.80 -25.12 0.69
N LYS A 367 -8.70 -25.34 2.00
CA LYS A 367 -9.82 -25.32 2.95
C LYS A 367 -10.97 -26.26 2.55
N ASN A 368 -10.64 -27.35 1.87
CA ASN A 368 -11.59 -28.35 1.41
C ASN A 368 -11.10 -29.75 1.82
N PHE A 369 -11.88 -30.40 2.69
CA PHE A 369 -11.56 -31.71 3.22
C PHE A 369 -11.51 -32.80 2.14
N GLU A 370 -12.41 -32.78 1.16
CA GLU A 370 -12.45 -33.76 0.07
C GLU A 370 -11.20 -33.70 -0.81
N VAL A 371 -10.72 -32.48 -1.10
CA VAL A 371 -9.46 -32.25 -1.83
C VAL A 371 -8.30 -32.88 -1.06
N PHE A 372 -8.21 -32.63 0.25
CA PHE A 372 -7.19 -33.22 1.11
C PHE A 372 -7.24 -34.76 1.06
N ILE A 373 -8.43 -35.37 1.23
CA ILE A 373 -8.60 -36.83 1.17
C ILE A 373 -8.20 -37.39 -0.20
N CYS A 374 -8.51 -36.69 -1.29
CA CYS A 374 -8.11 -37.09 -2.63
C CYS A 374 -6.58 -37.16 -2.76
N PHE A 375 -5.87 -36.11 -2.33
CA PHE A 375 -4.41 -36.08 -2.37
C PHE A 375 -3.76 -37.08 -1.41
N LEU A 376 -4.36 -37.30 -0.24
CA LEU A 376 -3.89 -38.30 0.73
C LEU A 376 -3.97 -39.71 0.13
N LYS A 377 -5.10 -40.07 -0.49
CA LYS A 377 -5.27 -41.37 -1.18
C LYS A 377 -4.23 -41.56 -2.28
N LYS A 378 -3.96 -40.52 -3.08
CA LYS A 378 -2.95 -40.56 -4.15
C LYS A 378 -1.53 -40.73 -3.61
N TYR A 379 -1.19 -40.01 -2.53
CA TYR A 379 0.10 -40.16 -1.85
C TYR A 379 0.30 -41.57 -1.27
N LEU A 380 -0.70 -42.11 -0.57
CA LEU A 380 -0.61 -43.46 0.01
C LEU A 380 -0.46 -44.54 -1.07
N ALA A 381 -1.21 -44.43 -2.17
CA ALA A 381 -1.09 -45.33 -3.32
C ALA A 381 0.31 -45.25 -3.96
N SER A 382 0.93 -44.07 -4.01
CA SER A 382 2.29 -43.92 -4.55
C SER A 382 3.37 -44.54 -3.66
N GLN A 383 3.13 -44.68 -2.35
CA GLN A 383 4.08 -45.35 -1.44
C GLN A 383 4.06 -46.88 -1.59
N GLN A 384 2.91 -47.48 -1.93
CA GLN A 384 2.77 -48.94 -2.05
C GLN A 384 3.61 -49.56 -3.20
N HIS A 385 3.95 -48.78 -4.21
CA HIS A 385 4.77 -49.23 -5.35
C HIS A 385 6.29 -49.22 -5.10
N LEU A 386 6.75 -48.74 -3.94
CA LEU A 386 8.17 -48.69 -3.56
C LEU A 386 8.62 -49.88 -2.69
N GLY A 387 7.70 -50.78 -2.31
CA GLY A 387 7.98 -51.93 -1.46
C GLY A 387 8.00 -53.25 -2.24
N SER A 388 9.16 -53.62 -2.77
CA SER A 388 9.43 -55.00 -3.23
C SER A 388 10.87 -55.45 -2.95
N ASP A 389 11.48 -54.91 -1.89
CA ASP A 389 12.77 -55.40 -1.40
C ASP A 389 12.65 -55.61 0.12
N ASP A 390 12.45 -56.87 0.52
CA ASP A 390 12.17 -57.37 1.88
C ASP A 390 13.36 -57.21 2.87
N SER A 391 14.31 -56.31 2.60
CA SER A 391 15.59 -56.23 3.31
C SER A 391 15.82 -54.96 4.14
N GLN A 392 14.83 -54.07 4.24
CA GLN A 392 14.90 -52.91 5.14
C GLN A 392 13.69 -52.91 6.09
N PRO A 393 13.89 -52.89 7.42
CA PRO A 393 12.80 -52.67 8.36
C PRO A 393 12.09 -51.38 7.98
N PHE A 394 10.78 -51.33 8.23
CA PHE A 394 9.86 -50.21 8.05
C PHE A 394 10.39 -48.91 8.73
N TYR A 395 11.43 -48.29 8.16
CA TYR A 395 12.08 -47.10 8.67
C TYR A 395 11.35 -45.87 8.12
N SER A 396 10.71 -45.17 9.05
CA SER A 396 10.13 -43.84 8.94
C SER A 396 8.98 -43.72 7.93
N LEU A 397 7.75 -43.63 8.47
CA LEU A 397 6.74 -42.82 7.80
C LEU A 397 7.40 -41.46 7.55
N ASP A 398 7.62 -41.13 6.28
CA ASP A 398 8.14 -39.85 5.86
C ASP A 398 7.39 -38.72 6.61
N ASN A 399 8.11 -37.73 7.12
CA ASN A 399 7.59 -36.61 7.95
C ASN A 399 6.51 -35.76 7.26
N THR A 400 6.06 -36.16 6.06
CA THR A 400 5.02 -35.54 5.27
C THR A 400 3.71 -35.39 6.01
N LEU A 401 3.22 -36.39 6.76
CA LEU A 401 1.95 -36.24 7.48
C LEU A 401 2.04 -35.23 8.63
N ASN A 402 3.16 -35.17 9.36
CA ASN A 402 3.40 -34.14 10.36
C ASN A 402 3.47 -32.75 9.72
N ILE A 403 4.18 -32.60 8.59
CA ILE A 403 4.22 -31.33 7.86
C ILE A 403 2.84 -30.95 7.32
N THR A 404 2.05 -31.91 6.84
CA THR A 404 0.66 -31.67 6.41
C THR A 404 -0.21 -31.23 7.58
N PHE A 405 0.01 -31.79 8.78
CA PHE A 405 -0.66 -31.35 10.01
C PHE A 405 -0.28 -29.92 10.39
N GLU A 406 1.01 -29.56 10.32
CA GLU A 406 1.47 -28.18 10.50
C GLU A 406 0.80 -27.23 9.50
N CYS A 407 0.72 -27.59 8.21
CA CYS A 407 0.01 -26.79 7.21
C CYS A 407 -1.51 -26.70 7.49
N ALA A 408 -2.12 -27.74 8.08
CA ALA A 408 -3.52 -27.71 8.48
C ALA A 408 -3.75 -26.77 9.67
N LEU A 409 -2.84 -26.75 10.64
CA LEU A 409 -2.81 -25.77 11.73
C LEU A 409 -2.69 -24.34 11.18
N GLU A 410 -1.73 -24.08 10.30
CA GLU A 410 -1.54 -22.76 9.67
C GLU A 410 -2.78 -22.29 8.89
N ALA A 411 -3.47 -23.22 8.22
CA ALA A 411 -4.69 -22.95 7.46
C ALA A 411 -5.98 -22.92 8.31
N GLY A 412 -5.89 -23.21 9.62
CA GLY A 412 -7.02 -23.27 10.54
C GLY A 412 -8.05 -24.37 10.22
N GLN A 413 -7.59 -25.52 9.71
CA GLN A 413 -8.46 -26.60 9.23
C GLN A 413 -8.61 -27.73 10.28
N LEU A 414 -9.50 -27.50 11.26
CA LEU A 414 -9.75 -28.44 12.36
C LEU A 414 -10.15 -29.86 11.89
N GLU A 415 -11.00 -29.97 10.86
CA GLU A 415 -11.45 -31.28 10.35
C GLU A 415 -10.29 -32.13 9.79
N ILE A 416 -9.35 -31.49 9.09
CA ILE A 416 -8.13 -32.15 8.59
C ILE A 416 -7.21 -32.52 9.75
N MET A 417 -7.06 -31.65 10.74
CA MET A 417 -6.26 -31.92 11.95
C MET A 417 -6.81 -33.12 12.72
N ASP A 418 -8.12 -33.15 12.97
CA ASP A 418 -8.81 -34.26 13.63
C ASP A 418 -8.60 -35.56 12.88
N TYR A 419 -8.79 -35.55 11.56
CA TYR A 419 -8.58 -36.73 10.74
C TYR A 419 -7.13 -37.22 10.82
N LEU A 420 -6.14 -36.33 10.68
CA LEU A 420 -4.73 -36.71 10.73
C LEU A 420 -4.33 -37.26 12.10
N TYR A 421 -4.72 -36.58 13.18
CA TYR A 421 -4.40 -36.99 14.55
C TYR A 421 -5.05 -38.33 14.94
N ASN A 422 -6.31 -38.55 14.55
CA ASN A 422 -7.03 -39.77 14.93
C ASN A 422 -6.62 -41.00 14.10
N ASN A 423 -6.06 -40.81 12.90
CA ASN A 423 -5.73 -41.91 11.98
C ASN A 423 -4.22 -42.17 11.85
N TYR A 424 -3.37 -41.25 12.30
CA TYR A 424 -1.92 -41.34 12.14
C TYR A 424 -1.19 -40.89 13.42
N ASN A 425 0.03 -41.38 13.60
CA ASN A 425 0.86 -41.03 14.76
C ASN A 425 1.49 -39.64 14.57
N ILE A 426 0.73 -38.59 14.90
CA ILE A 426 1.16 -37.18 14.82
C ILE A 426 1.68 -36.71 16.18
N ASP A 427 2.89 -36.16 16.21
CA ASP A 427 3.45 -35.53 17.42
C ASP A 427 2.92 -34.08 17.56
N ILE A 428 2.15 -33.84 18.62
CA ILE A 428 1.53 -32.55 18.92
C ILE A 428 2.17 -31.82 20.12
N HIS A 429 3.19 -32.41 20.76
CA HIS A 429 3.76 -31.87 22.01
C HIS A 429 5.01 -31.02 21.80
N SER A 430 5.35 -30.68 20.55
CA SER A 430 6.49 -29.81 20.25
C SER A 430 6.12 -28.33 20.37
N GLU A 431 7.11 -27.50 20.75
CA GLU A 431 6.96 -26.04 20.81
C GLU A 431 6.47 -25.45 19.48
N LYS A 432 6.94 -26.01 18.36
CA LYS A 432 6.55 -25.58 17.01
C LYS A 432 5.04 -25.73 16.76
N ILE A 433 4.42 -26.79 17.28
CA ILE A 433 2.97 -27.03 17.11
C ILE A 433 2.15 -26.00 17.88
N VAL A 434 2.62 -25.56 19.05
CA VAL A 434 1.95 -24.52 19.85
C VAL A 434 2.20 -23.13 19.28
N GLU A 435 3.38 -22.86 18.72
CA GLU A 435 3.73 -21.56 18.14
C GLU A 435 2.86 -21.20 16.93
N ILE A 436 2.45 -22.18 16.11
CA ILE A 436 1.63 -21.95 14.91
C ILE A 436 0.29 -21.28 15.26
N PRO A 437 -0.56 -21.82 16.16
CA PRO A 437 -1.78 -21.14 16.62
C PRO A 437 -1.55 -19.75 17.22
N LEU A 438 -0.45 -19.54 17.97
CA LEU A 438 -0.11 -18.23 18.53
C LEU A 438 0.15 -17.19 17.45
N LYS A 439 0.74 -17.62 16.32
CA LYS A 439 0.97 -16.78 15.14
C LYS A 439 -0.31 -16.55 14.33
N VAL A 440 -1.12 -17.58 14.14
CA VAL A 440 -2.38 -17.51 13.40
C VAL A 440 -3.43 -16.67 14.14
N GLY A 441 -3.45 -16.74 15.48
CA GLY A 441 -4.39 -15.99 16.32
C GLY A 441 -5.76 -16.66 16.48
N ASP A 442 -5.92 -17.91 16.08
CA ASP A 442 -7.20 -18.65 16.18
C ASP A 442 -7.28 -19.43 17.49
N ILE A 443 -8.11 -18.94 18.41
CA ILE A 443 -8.33 -19.51 19.75
C ILE A 443 -8.76 -20.98 19.67
N ARG A 444 -9.53 -21.37 18.64
CA ARG A 444 -10.05 -22.73 18.50
C ARG A 444 -8.93 -23.75 18.32
N LEU A 445 -7.83 -23.35 17.70
CA LEU A 445 -6.66 -24.22 17.52
C LEU A 445 -5.92 -24.46 18.85
N ILE A 446 -5.84 -23.43 19.70
CA ILE A 446 -5.28 -23.56 21.05
C ILE A 446 -6.17 -24.44 21.91
N GLU A 447 -7.49 -24.23 21.89
CA GLU A 447 -8.46 -25.09 22.60
C GLU A 447 -8.34 -26.55 22.14
N TRP A 448 -8.23 -26.79 20.83
CA TRP A 448 -8.04 -28.13 20.27
C TRP A 448 -6.79 -28.85 20.82
N LEU A 449 -5.70 -28.12 21.05
CA LEU A 449 -4.46 -28.64 21.65
C LEU A 449 -4.63 -28.92 23.15
N ILE A 450 -5.27 -28.01 23.89
CA ILE A 450 -5.55 -28.19 25.32
C ILE A 450 -6.43 -29.41 25.55
N ASP A 451 -7.48 -29.60 24.74
CA ASP A 451 -8.40 -30.73 24.81
C ASP A 451 -7.69 -32.09 24.62
N ARG A 452 -6.47 -32.07 24.06
CA ARG A 452 -5.61 -33.24 23.86
C ARG A 452 -4.45 -33.32 24.83
N ASN A 453 -4.57 -32.64 25.97
CA ASN A 453 -3.58 -32.60 27.05
C ASN A 453 -2.20 -32.06 26.61
N VAL A 454 -2.16 -31.13 25.64
CA VAL A 454 -0.93 -30.37 25.36
C VAL A 454 -0.77 -29.29 26.44
N ASP A 455 0.31 -29.37 27.20
CA ASP A 455 0.66 -28.34 28.20
C ASP A 455 1.21 -27.08 27.53
N ILE A 456 0.31 -26.23 27.03
CA ILE A 456 0.70 -24.95 26.43
C ILE A 456 1.32 -23.97 27.45
N TRP A 457 1.10 -24.18 28.75
CA TRP A 457 1.48 -23.25 29.82
C TRP A 457 2.92 -23.44 30.27
N GLY A 458 3.40 -24.70 30.29
CA GLY A 458 4.75 -25.07 30.72
C GLY A 458 5.78 -25.24 29.59
N LEU A 459 5.37 -25.13 28.32
CA LEU A 459 6.23 -25.44 27.17
C LEU A 459 7.36 -24.42 26.94
N TYR A 460 7.15 -23.15 27.29
CA TYR A 460 8.16 -22.13 27.09
C TYR A 460 8.92 -21.83 28.39
N ARG A 461 10.18 -22.28 28.47
CA ARG A 461 11.03 -22.04 29.66
C ARG A 461 11.67 -20.64 29.68
N ASP A 462 11.83 -20.00 28.52
CA ASP A 462 12.60 -18.76 28.34
C ASP A 462 11.77 -17.54 27.90
N CYS A 463 10.52 -17.72 27.47
CA CYS A 463 9.65 -16.65 26.97
C CYS A 463 8.19 -17.01 27.29
N CYS A 464 7.35 -16.06 27.69
CA CYS A 464 6.00 -16.45 28.11
C CYS A 464 5.04 -16.57 26.92
N ILE A 465 4.01 -17.41 27.04
CA ILE A 465 3.03 -17.64 25.97
C ILE A 465 2.30 -16.35 25.56
N LEU A 466 2.01 -15.44 26.51
CA LEU A 466 1.38 -14.16 26.22
C LEU A 466 2.30 -13.25 25.39
N ASP A 467 3.60 -13.20 25.73
CA ASP A 467 4.59 -12.40 25.00
C ASP A 467 4.60 -12.77 23.51
N ARG A 468 4.56 -14.08 23.21
CA ARG A 468 4.57 -14.61 21.84
C ARG A 468 3.29 -14.28 21.09
N ALA A 469 2.12 -14.48 21.71
CA ALA A 469 0.82 -14.15 21.10
C ALA A 469 0.72 -12.66 20.73
N LEU A 470 1.18 -11.79 21.63
CA LEU A 470 1.12 -10.35 21.46
C LEU A 470 2.20 -9.82 20.49
N LEU A 471 3.37 -10.46 20.43
CA LEU A 471 4.38 -10.21 19.40
C LEU A 471 3.80 -10.42 17.98
N TYR A 472 2.97 -11.45 17.80
CA TYR A 472 2.31 -11.71 16.52
C TYR A 472 1.12 -10.79 16.23
N GLY A 473 0.76 -9.91 17.16
CA GLY A 473 -0.34 -8.97 16.99
C GLY A 473 -1.72 -9.54 17.34
N ASN A 474 -1.79 -10.71 17.99
CA ASN A 474 -3.06 -11.39 18.26
C ASN A 474 -3.64 -10.98 19.61
N LEU A 475 -4.19 -9.76 19.70
CA LEU A 475 -4.76 -9.19 20.93
C LEU A 475 -5.88 -10.04 21.53
N GLU A 476 -6.83 -10.51 20.73
CA GLU A 476 -7.97 -11.29 21.24
C GLU A 476 -7.52 -12.65 21.81
N LEU A 477 -6.56 -13.30 21.16
CA LEU A 477 -5.92 -14.49 21.72
C LEU A 477 -5.14 -14.16 23.01
N GLY A 478 -4.43 -13.03 23.05
CA GLY A 478 -3.74 -12.58 24.26
C GLY A 478 -4.67 -12.31 25.44
N LYS A 479 -5.81 -11.65 25.19
CA LYS A 479 -6.88 -11.47 26.19
C LYS A 479 -7.40 -12.81 26.70
N TRP A 480 -7.69 -13.73 25.78
CA TRP A 480 -8.16 -15.07 26.13
C TRP A 480 -7.13 -15.82 26.99
N ILE A 481 -5.84 -15.79 26.63
CA ILE A 481 -4.75 -16.39 27.42
C ILE A 481 -4.71 -15.78 28.84
N HIS A 482 -4.82 -14.46 28.94
CA HIS A 482 -4.84 -13.75 30.22
C HIS A 482 -6.04 -14.10 31.11
N GLU A 483 -7.25 -14.14 30.54
CA GLU A 483 -8.48 -14.52 31.25
C GLU A 483 -8.44 -15.98 31.73
N LYS A 484 -7.95 -16.91 30.90
CA LYS A 484 -7.87 -18.33 31.26
C LYS A 484 -6.85 -18.59 32.36
N HIS A 485 -5.72 -17.88 32.35
CA HIS A 485 -4.72 -17.98 33.41
C HIS A 485 -5.23 -17.39 34.72
N THR A 486 -5.78 -16.17 34.70
CA THR A 486 -6.31 -15.50 35.91
C THR A 486 -7.47 -16.26 36.57
N GLY A 487 -8.23 -17.04 35.79
CA GLY A 487 -9.28 -17.92 36.30
C GLY A 487 -8.84 -19.31 36.76
N SER A 488 -7.55 -19.66 36.67
CA SER A 488 -7.02 -21.00 36.96
C SER A 488 -5.95 -20.95 38.07
N ASN A 489 -5.89 -21.97 38.94
CA ASN A 489 -4.82 -22.14 39.94
C ASN A 489 -3.50 -22.62 39.30
N ILE A 490 -3.01 -21.90 38.29
CA ILE A 490 -1.81 -22.25 37.54
C ILE A 490 -0.67 -21.31 37.98
N ASP A 491 0.33 -21.83 38.70
CA ASP A 491 1.48 -21.07 39.23
C ASP A 491 2.54 -20.72 38.14
N THR A 492 2.20 -20.71 36.85
CA THR A 492 3.14 -20.39 35.77
C THR A 492 3.19 -18.90 35.46
N VAL A 493 4.39 -18.41 35.13
CA VAL A 493 4.59 -17.04 34.63
C VAL A 493 4.09 -16.98 33.18
N ILE A 494 3.05 -16.19 32.93
CA ILE A 494 2.44 -16.10 31.59
C ILE A 494 2.83 -14.87 30.80
N ALA A 495 3.49 -13.88 31.42
CA ALA A 495 4.02 -12.72 30.72
C ALA A 495 5.30 -12.19 31.37
N SER A 496 6.13 -11.51 30.57
CA SER A 496 7.32 -10.80 31.05
C SER A 496 7.31 -9.34 30.59
N ALA A 497 8.30 -8.54 31.00
CA ALA A 497 8.49 -7.19 30.48
C ALA A 497 8.66 -7.17 28.94
N ASN A 498 9.12 -8.29 28.35
CA ASN A 498 9.23 -8.45 26.90
C ASN A 498 7.86 -8.46 26.21
N ALA A 499 6.75 -8.73 26.90
CA ALA A 499 5.41 -8.68 26.31
C ALA A 499 5.14 -7.31 25.68
N MET A 500 5.39 -6.25 26.46
CA MET A 500 5.14 -4.88 26.01
C MET A 500 6.22 -4.40 25.04
N ASP A 501 7.47 -4.81 25.23
CA ASP A 501 8.55 -4.51 24.28
C ASP A 501 8.24 -5.10 22.89
N ASN A 502 7.91 -6.38 22.84
CA ASN A 502 7.61 -7.11 21.61
C ASN A 502 6.29 -6.68 20.97
N ALA A 503 5.30 -6.27 21.76
CA ALA A 503 4.03 -5.75 21.25
C ALA A 503 4.25 -4.56 20.30
N VAL A 504 5.29 -3.76 20.50
CA VAL A 504 5.63 -2.64 19.62
C VAL A 504 5.94 -3.13 18.19
N LEU A 505 6.61 -4.27 18.04
CA LEU A 505 6.97 -4.85 16.75
C LEU A 505 5.76 -5.27 15.91
N SER A 506 4.62 -5.57 16.56
CA SER A 506 3.37 -5.89 15.89
C SER A 506 2.69 -4.68 15.23
N LYS A 507 3.19 -3.45 15.48
CA LYS A 507 2.64 -2.16 14.99
C LYS A 507 1.19 -1.91 15.43
N ARG A 508 0.78 -2.51 16.55
CA ARG A 508 -0.56 -2.46 17.15
C ARG A 508 -0.49 -1.72 18.48
N GLN A 509 -0.84 -0.43 18.47
CA GLN A 509 -0.81 0.40 19.68
C GLN A 509 -1.82 -0.08 20.74
N ASP A 510 -2.95 -0.62 20.31
CA ASP A 510 -3.99 -1.20 21.16
C ASP A 510 -3.46 -2.33 22.06
N ILE A 511 -2.46 -3.09 21.60
CA ILE A 511 -1.82 -4.13 22.43
C ILE A 511 -0.96 -3.51 23.53
N VAL A 512 -0.20 -2.46 23.22
CA VAL A 512 0.64 -1.73 24.19
C VAL A 512 -0.25 -1.12 25.28
N GLU A 513 -1.34 -0.47 24.89
CA GLU A 513 -2.31 0.10 25.82
C GLU A 513 -2.98 -0.99 26.67
N TRP A 514 -3.41 -2.09 26.05
CA TRP A 514 -4.01 -3.19 26.79
C TRP A 514 -3.06 -3.79 27.83
N LEU A 515 -1.80 -4.04 27.45
CA LEU A 515 -0.77 -4.51 28.39
C LEU A 515 -0.55 -3.51 29.54
N HIS A 516 -0.55 -2.21 29.26
CA HIS A 516 -0.35 -1.19 30.29
C HIS A 516 -1.45 -1.18 31.36
N TYR A 517 -2.71 -1.36 30.95
CA TYR A 517 -3.83 -1.33 31.87
C TYR A 517 -4.12 -2.68 32.55
N ASN A 518 -3.68 -3.80 31.97
CA ASN A 518 -4.06 -5.15 32.43
C ASN A 518 -2.89 -5.97 33.00
N ARG A 519 -1.64 -5.52 32.82
CA ARG A 519 -0.41 -6.21 33.27
C ARG A 519 0.47 -5.29 34.10
N SER A 520 1.32 -5.88 34.94
CA SER A 520 2.13 -5.16 35.95
C SER A 520 3.64 -5.35 35.80
N GLU A 521 4.07 -6.25 34.92
CA GLU A 521 5.46 -6.55 34.59
C GLU A 521 6.19 -5.35 33.98
N GLY A 522 5.42 -4.43 33.40
CA GLY A 522 5.93 -3.25 32.74
C GLY A 522 6.59 -3.55 31.39
N CYS A 523 7.62 -2.80 31.07
CA CYS A 523 8.40 -2.88 29.85
C CYS A 523 9.86 -2.57 30.17
N THR A 524 10.75 -2.72 29.19
CA THR A 524 12.13 -2.25 29.31
C THR A 524 12.35 -1.04 28.39
N PRO A 525 13.53 -0.40 28.44
CA PRO A 525 13.88 0.64 27.46
C PRO A 525 13.80 0.16 25.99
N SER A 526 13.85 -1.15 25.75
CA SER A 526 13.71 -1.73 24.41
C SER A 526 12.36 -1.42 23.75
N ALA A 527 11.28 -1.22 24.51
CA ALA A 527 9.99 -0.80 23.95
C ALA A 527 10.10 0.51 23.14
N MET A 528 10.72 1.53 23.72
CA MET A 528 10.94 2.80 23.02
C MET A 528 11.97 2.65 21.90
N ASP A 529 13.05 1.89 22.11
CA ASP A 529 14.05 1.65 21.06
C ASP A 529 13.44 0.98 19.82
N TYR A 530 12.51 0.03 20.01
CA TYR A 530 11.75 -0.60 18.93
C TYR A 530 10.74 0.35 18.28
N ALA A 531 10.06 1.18 19.07
CA ALA A 531 9.11 2.17 18.53
C ALA A 531 9.83 3.17 17.60
N SER A 532 11.05 3.57 17.97
CA SER A 532 11.93 4.41 17.14
C SER A 532 12.38 3.71 15.86
N SER A 533 12.75 2.43 15.94
CA SER A 533 13.11 1.61 14.78
C SER A 533 11.96 1.50 13.77
N ILE A 534 10.73 1.30 14.25
CA ILE A 534 9.56 1.20 13.37
C ILE A 534 9.16 2.56 12.79
N GLY A 535 9.52 3.66 13.46
CA GLY A 535 9.11 5.01 13.10
C GLY A 535 7.71 5.36 13.62
N SER A 536 7.22 4.64 14.64
CA SER A 536 5.91 4.88 15.22
C SER A 536 5.97 6.03 16.24
N ILE A 537 5.82 7.26 15.75
CA ILE A 537 5.80 8.47 16.59
C ILE A 537 4.70 8.39 17.66
N THR A 538 3.52 7.91 17.30
CA THR A 538 2.40 7.80 18.23
C THR A 538 2.74 6.91 19.42
N VAL A 539 3.37 5.75 19.17
CA VAL A 539 3.79 4.82 20.23
C VAL A 539 4.95 5.41 21.05
N LEU A 540 5.89 6.12 20.42
CA LEU A 540 6.96 6.82 21.14
C LEU A 540 6.43 7.90 22.10
N GLN A 541 5.53 8.76 21.62
CA GLN A 541 4.88 9.78 22.42
C GLN A 541 4.05 9.16 23.54
N TRP A 542 3.36 8.06 23.25
CA TRP A 542 2.59 7.32 24.24
C TRP A 542 3.49 6.79 25.36
N PHE A 543 4.60 6.12 25.04
CA PHE A 543 5.55 5.66 26.06
C PHE A 543 6.12 6.81 26.87
N HIS A 544 6.49 7.91 26.21
CA HIS A 544 7.03 9.09 26.88
C HIS A 544 6.07 9.72 27.90
N CYS A 545 4.77 9.75 27.59
CA CYS A 545 3.76 10.34 28.46
C CYS A 545 3.27 9.39 29.57
N ASN A 546 3.30 8.08 29.33
CA ASN A 546 2.65 7.10 30.22
C ASN A 546 3.62 6.20 30.99
N ARG A 547 4.92 6.20 30.65
CA ARG A 547 5.92 5.26 31.19
C ARG A 547 7.22 5.99 31.53
N THR A 548 8.01 5.41 32.43
CA THR A 548 9.20 6.07 33.03
C THR A 548 10.52 5.39 32.67
N GLU A 549 10.47 4.22 32.05
CA GLU A 549 11.61 3.39 31.66
C GLU A 549 12.55 4.11 30.68
N GLY A 550 11.99 4.99 29.85
CA GLY A 550 12.75 5.75 28.85
C GLY A 550 13.22 4.89 27.69
N CYS A 551 14.26 5.36 27.00
CA CYS A 551 14.90 4.64 25.91
C CYS A 551 16.40 4.50 26.16
N THR A 552 17.12 3.86 25.26
CA THR A 552 18.59 3.87 25.25
C THR A 552 19.10 4.69 24.08
N PHE A 553 20.42 4.80 23.93
CA PHE A 553 21.02 5.38 22.71
C PHE A 553 20.67 4.58 21.44
N LEU A 554 20.18 3.34 21.58
CA LEU A 554 19.74 2.52 20.45
C LEU A 554 18.48 3.08 19.79
N ALA A 555 17.63 3.83 20.50
CA ALA A 555 16.47 4.50 19.89
C ALA A 555 16.87 5.36 18.68
N LEU A 556 17.86 6.24 18.88
CA LEU A 556 18.32 7.16 17.85
C LEU A 556 19.13 6.44 16.76
N ASP A 557 19.95 5.46 17.14
CA ASP A 557 20.71 4.62 16.21
C ASP A 557 19.78 3.81 15.28
N ASN A 558 18.74 3.20 15.84
CA ASN A 558 17.76 2.40 15.09
C ASN A 558 16.88 3.28 14.21
N ALA A 559 16.37 4.41 14.73
CA ALA A 559 15.61 5.37 13.91
C ALA A 559 16.43 5.87 12.72
N THR A 560 17.72 6.15 12.93
CA THR A 560 18.63 6.55 11.87
C THR A 560 18.87 5.44 10.85
N GLN A 561 19.03 4.19 11.32
CA GLN A 561 19.21 3.04 10.44
C GLN A 561 17.99 2.78 9.54
N MET A 562 16.79 2.98 10.08
CA MET A 562 15.54 2.75 9.37
C MET A 562 15.08 3.95 8.52
N GLY A 563 15.75 5.10 8.64
CA GLY A 563 15.44 6.30 7.85
C GLY A 563 14.30 7.14 8.42
N ASN A 564 13.94 6.94 9.69
CA ASN A 564 12.79 7.59 10.33
C ASN A 564 13.17 8.98 10.86
N ILE A 565 13.27 9.97 9.97
CA ILE A 565 13.66 11.35 10.32
C ILE A 565 12.76 11.97 11.40
N ASP A 566 11.46 11.69 11.39
CA ASP A 566 10.53 12.22 12.40
C ASP A 566 10.85 11.67 13.79
N ALA A 567 11.21 10.38 13.87
CA ALA A 567 11.59 9.76 15.15
C ALA A 567 12.92 10.32 15.62
N VAL A 568 13.88 10.54 14.71
CA VAL A 568 15.16 11.19 15.00
C VAL A 568 14.95 12.60 15.56
N ARG A 569 14.11 13.43 14.93
CA ARG A 569 13.79 14.79 15.40
C ARG A 569 13.12 14.76 16.77
N TRP A 570 12.07 13.94 16.90
CA TRP A 570 11.31 13.84 18.14
C TRP A 570 12.19 13.36 19.31
N LEU A 571 13.01 12.34 19.11
CA LEU A 571 13.97 11.86 20.11
C LEU A 571 14.99 12.94 20.48
N HIS A 572 15.50 13.69 19.51
CA HIS A 572 16.45 14.76 19.80
C HIS A 572 15.82 15.88 20.66
N GLU A 573 14.57 16.25 20.37
CA GLU A 573 13.86 17.33 21.07
C GLU A 573 13.37 16.92 22.47
N ASN A 574 13.04 15.65 22.68
CA ASN A 574 12.33 15.20 23.89
C ASN A 574 13.15 14.25 24.79
N ARG A 575 14.29 13.74 24.32
CA ARG A 575 15.13 12.73 25.02
C ARG A 575 16.59 13.16 25.09
N THR A 576 17.33 12.64 26.08
CA THR A 576 18.71 13.07 26.40
C THR A 576 19.75 11.96 26.26
N GLU A 577 19.33 10.72 25.99
CA GLU A 577 20.18 9.52 25.92
C GLU A 577 21.21 9.55 24.78
N GLY A 578 20.93 10.35 23.76
CA GLY A 578 21.81 10.59 22.62
C GLY A 578 21.91 9.43 21.64
N CYS A 579 22.99 9.41 20.86
CA CYS A 579 23.28 8.34 19.89
C CYS A 579 24.69 7.81 20.05
N SER A 580 24.94 6.63 19.49
CA SER A 580 26.31 6.19 19.26
C SER A 580 26.82 6.69 17.90
N ILE A 581 28.11 6.47 17.63
CA ILE A 581 28.68 6.78 16.32
C ILE A 581 28.00 5.96 15.19
N ASN A 582 27.31 4.87 15.53
CA ASN A 582 26.59 4.05 14.56
C ASN A 582 25.43 4.81 13.92
N SER A 583 24.78 5.79 14.58
CA SER A 583 23.81 6.68 13.92
C SER A 583 24.40 7.31 12.66
N TYR A 584 25.56 7.98 12.78
CA TYR A 584 26.23 8.62 11.64
C TYR A 584 26.69 7.60 10.58
N ILE A 585 27.21 6.44 11.02
CA ILE A 585 27.62 5.38 10.09
C ILE A 585 26.42 4.83 9.32
N ASN A 586 25.31 4.57 10.01
CA ASN A 586 24.09 4.03 9.42
C ASN A 586 23.47 5.03 8.45
N SER A 587 23.41 6.33 8.76
CA SER A 587 22.91 7.33 7.82
C SER A 587 23.75 7.40 6.53
N ILE A 588 25.07 7.24 6.64
CA ILE A 588 25.96 7.19 5.45
C ILE A 588 25.73 5.90 4.65
N ARG A 589 25.66 4.76 5.34
CA ARG A 589 25.47 3.44 4.72
C ARG A 589 24.11 3.27 4.06
N MET A 590 23.08 3.94 4.56
CA MET A 590 21.72 3.88 4.02
C MET A 590 21.42 5.06 3.08
N ASN A 591 22.41 5.93 2.84
CA ASN A 591 22.31 7.13 2.01
C ASN A 591 21.24 8.14 2.49
N TYR A 592 21.08 8.30 3.81
CA TYR A 592 20.17 9.27 4.43
C TYR A 592 20.89 10.57 4.77
N LEU A 593 21.20 11.36 3.73
CA LEU A 593 21.94 12.63 3.88
C LEU A 593 21.21 13.65 4.77
N GLU A 594 19.88 13.70 4.72
CA GLU A 594 19.08 14.58 5.56
C GLU A 594 19.27 14.27 7.05
N ILE A 595 19.16 13.00 7.43
CA ILE A 595 19.38 12.56 8.83
C ILE A 595 20.81 12.88 9.27
N PHE A 596 21.80 12.60 8.42
CA PHE A 596 23.19 12.89 8.74
C PHE A 596 23.43 14.37 9.01
N LYS A 597 22.91 15.27 8.15
CA LYS A 597 23.02 16.72 8.33
C LYS A 597 22.30 17.17 9.60
N PHE A 598 21.09 16.69 9.84
CA PHE A 598 20.34 16.98 11.06
C PHE A 598 21.13 16.62 12.32
N LEU A 599 21.73 15.42 12.37
CA LEU A 599 22.55 14.99 13.49
C LEU A 599 23.82 15.84 13.67
N LEU A 600 24.40 16.39 12.60
CA LEU A 600 25.56 17.27 12.70
C LEU A 600 25.23 18.69 13.17
N GLU A 601 24.08 19.21 12.73
CA GLU A 601 23.64 20.57 13.05
C GLU A 601 23.11 20.67 14.48
N ASN A 602 22.46 19.60 14.96
CA ASN A 602 21.71 19.64 16.22
C ASN A 602 22.39 18.86 17.35
N ARG A 603 23.44 18.07 17.07
CA ARG A 603 24.12 17.27 18.09
C ARG A 603 25.63 17.45 18.06
N SER A 604 26.24 17.56 19.24
CA SER A 604 27.68 17.73 19.44
C SER A 604 28.30 16.54 20.19
N ASP A 605 27.72 15.35 20.09
CA ASP A 605 28.14 14.16 20.85
C ASP A 605 29.54 13.64 20.43
N PHE A 606 29.96 13.94 19.19
CA PHE A 606 31.22 13.45 18.63
C PHE A 606 32.05 14.58 18.00
N PRO A 607 33.39 14.50 18.14
CA PRO A 607 34.28 15.50 17.56
C PRO A 607 34.31 15.40 16.03
N LYS A 608 34.52 16.54 15.37
CA LYS A 608 34.49 16.68 13.90
C LYS A 608 35.49 15.74 13.22
N GLU A 609 36.65 15.48 13.82
CA GLU A 609 37.68 14.59 13.28
C GLU A 609 37.18 13.14 13.20
N LYS A 610 36.41 12.70 14.21
CA LYS A 610 35.81 11.36 14.21
C LYS A 610 34.77 11.23 13.12
N ILE A 611 33.96 12.26 12.89
CA ILE A 611 32.98 12.32 11.80
C ILE A 611 33.68 12.31 10.44
N ALA A 612 34.76 13.09 10.25
CA ALA A 612 35.53 13.13 9.01
C ALA A 612 36.04 11.74 8.59
N SER A 613 36.43 10.91 9.56
CA SER A 613 36.89 9.53 9.32
C SER A 613 35.80 8.57 8.80
N LEU A 614 34.51 8.94 8.92
CA LEU A 614 33.38 8.11 8.51
C LEU A 614 33.16 8.08 6.99
N ILE A 615 33.85 8.94 6.23
CA ILE A 615 33.83 8.92 4.76
C ILE A 615 34.12 7.53 4.17
N LYS A 616 34.88 6.68 4.89
CA LYS A 616 35.15 5.30 4.48
C LYS A 616 33.91 4.40 4.35
N TYR A 617 32.76 4.80 4.90
CA TYR A 617 31.49 4.08 4.86
C TYR A 617 30.57 4.51 3.71
N THR A 618 30.93 5.50 2.90
CA THR A 618 30.10 5.97 1.77
C THR A 618 29.84 4.85 0.76
N LEU A 619 28.56 4.62 0.45
CA LEU A 619 28.12 3.59 -0.50
C LEU A 619 28.67 3.80 -1.91
N ARG A 620 28.73 2.69 -2.65
CA ARG A 620 29.32 2.60 -3.99
C ARG A 620 28.88 3.71 -4.96
N TYR A 621 27.62 4.16 -4.86
CA TYR A 621 27.01 5.15 -5.76
C TYR A 621 26.65 6.48 -5.07
N SER A 622 26.98 6.66 -3.80
CA SER A 622 26.63 7.86 -3.04
C SER A 622 27.65 8.99 -3.30
N THR A 623 27.53 9.68 -4.43
CA THR A 623 28.36 10.86 -4.71
C THR A 623 28.03 12.05 -3.80
N GLU A 624 26.80 12.13 -3.29
CA GLU A 624 26.35 13.25 -2.46
C GLU A 624 27.06 13.31 -1.10
N PHE A 625 27.19 12.18 -0.40
CA PHE A 625 27.99 12.14 0.84
C PHE A 625 29.46 12.42 0.57
N LEU A 626 30.03 11.91 -0.52
CA LEU A 626 31.43 12.21 -0.88
C LEU A 626 31.62 13.70 -1.11
N SER A 627 30.74 14.35 -1.89
CA SER A 627 30.75 15.80 -2.06
C SER A 627 30.65 16.50 -0.71
N TYR A 628 29.69 16.13 0.12
CA TYR A 628 29.52 16.73 1.45
C TYR A 628 30.78 16.62 2.31
N PHE A 629 31.40 15.44 2.42
CA PHE A 629 32.60 15.25 3.23
C PHE A 629 33.77 16.11 2.73
N TYR A 630 34.02 16.14 1.43
CA TYR A 630 35.13 16.90 0.84
C TYR A 630 34.89 18.41 0.76
N GLU A 631 33.65 18.87 0.90
CA GLU A 631 33.29 20.28 1.03
C GLU A 631 33.43 20.78 2.47
N ASN A 632 33.15 19.91 3.46
CA ASN A 632 33.06 20.30 4.87
C ASN A 632 34.27 19.88 5.71
N TYR A 633 35.13 18.98 5.21
CA TYR A 633 36.32 18.49 5.89
C TYR A 633 37.55 18.55 4.99
N HIS A 634 38.69 18.90 5.58
CA HIS A 634 39.97 18.91 4.89
C HIS A 634 40.63 17.54 4.98
N TYR A 635 40.95 16.95 3.83
CA TYR A 635 41.69 15.69 3.72
C TYR A 635 43.06 15.95 3.10
N THR A 636 44.08 15.31 3.65
CA THR A 636 45.44 15.32 3.12
C THR A 636 45.55 14.49 1.84
N VAL A 637 46.58 14.75 1.03
CA VAL A 637 46.87 13.98 -0.20
C VAL A 637 46.94 12.47 0.11
N ASN A 638 47.59 12.09 1.22
CA ASN A 638 47.73 10.68 1.63
C ASN A 638 46.39 9.99 1.96
N GLU A 639 45.44 10.73 2.55
CA GLU A 639 44.10 10.20 2.86
C GLU A 639 43.27 10.02 1.59
N ILE A 640 43.38 10.95 0.64
CA ILE A 640 42.73 10.85 -0.68
C ILE A 640 43.29 9.67 -1.46
N ASP A 641 44.61 9.50 -1.47
CA ASP A 641 45.29 8.34 -2.05
C ASP A 641 44.78 7.02 -1.45
N SER A 642 44.55 6.99 -0.14
CA SER A 642 43.96 5.84 0.55
C SER A 642 42.53 5.57 0.06
N HIS A 643 41.70 6.60 -0.08
CA HIS A 643 40.34 6.47 -0.61
C HIS A 643 40.33 6.00 -2.07
N ILE A 644 41.25 6.49 -2.90
CA ILE A 644 41.42 6.05 -4.30
C ILE A 644 41.80 4.56 -4.34
N ARG A 645 42.79 4.12 -3.55
CA ARG A 645 43.17 2.70 -3.46
C ARG A 645 41.99 1.82 -3.06
N LYS A 646 41.17 2.27 -2.10
CA LYS A 646 39.96 1.55 -1.68
C LYS A 646 38.93 1.46 -2.81
N ALA A 647 38.68 2.56 -3.54
CA ALA A 647 37.79 2.57 -4.70
C ALA A 647 38.29 1.63 -5.81
N ILE A 648 39.60 1.53 -6.01
CA ILE A 648 40.24 0.57 -6.92
C ILE A 648 40.00 -0.86 -6.48
N SER A 649 40.33 -1.20 -5.23
CA SER A 649 40.18 -2.56 -4.69
C SER A 649 38.73 -3.07 -4.67
N SER A 650 37.75 -2.16 -4.64
CA SER A 650 36.33 -2.48 -4.65
C SER A 650 35.68 -2.38 -6.05
N SER A 651 36.48 -2.21 -7.11
CA SER A 651 36.02 -2.00 -8.49
C SER A 651 34.94 -0.91 -8.60
N ASN A 652 35.09 0.18 -7.84
CA ASN A 652 34.11 1.26 -7.79
C ASN A 652 34.43 2.42 -8.74
N LYS A 653 33.92 2.30 -9.96
CA LYS A 653 34.15 3.21 -11.09
C LYS A 653 33.66 4.63 -10.84
N TYR A 654 32.48 4.78 -10.24
CA TYR A 654 31.85 6.09 -10.02
C TYR A 654 32.58 6.90 -8.94
N GLN A 655 32.87 6.27 -7.79
CA GLN A 655 33.67 6.93 -6.75
C GLN A 655 35.09 7.20 -7.22
N LEU A 656 35.70 6.28 -7.97
CA LEU A 656 37.05 6.48 -8.51
C LEU A 656 37.10 7.73 -9.41
N LYS A 657 36.19 7.86 -10.38
CA LYS A 657 36.13 9.03 -11.27
C LYS A 657 35.94 10.33 -10.49
N TRP A 658 35.06 10.32 -9.49
CA TRP A 658 34.81 11.49 -8.64
C TRP A 658 36.03 11.88 -7.79
N LEU A 659 36.66 10.90 -7.11
CA LEU A 659 37.84 11.11 -6.25
C LEU A 659 39.04 11.61 -7.05
N LEU A 660 39.26 11.05 -8.24
CA LEU A 660 40.32 11.47 -9.15
C LEU A 660 40.13 12.94 -9.56
N LYS A 661 38.92 13.33 -9.95
CA LYS A 661 38.60 14.73 -10.27
C LYS A 661 38.90 15.67 -9.09
N ARG A 662 38.45 15.30 -7.88
CA ARG A 662 38.66 16.10 -6.67
C ARG A 662 40.14 16.20 -6.27
N HIS A 663 40.92 15.14 -6.49
CA HIS A 663 42.35 15.11 -6.22
C HIS A 663 43.11 16.14 -7.10
N ILE A 664 42.73 16.30 -8.37
CA ILE A 664 43.27 17.36 -9.24
C ILE A 664 42.95 18.75 -8.66
N ASP A 665 41.68 18.98 -8.30
CA ASP A 665 41.22 20.31 -7.87
C ASP A 665 41.97 20.77 -6.60
N LEU A 666 42.20 19.85 -5.65
CA LEU A 666 42.98 20.15 -4.44
C LEU A 666 44.47 20.37 -4.73
N PHE A 667 45.05 19.60 -5.67
CA PHE A 667 46.43 19.82 -6.10
C PHE A 667 46.62 21.20 -6.75
N LYS A 668 45.65 21.65 -7.54
CA LYS A 668 45.61 23.00 -8.13
C LYS A 668 45.45 24.09 -7.06
N GLN A 669 44.66 23.84 -6.01
CA GLN A 669 44.45 24.81 -4.93
C GLN A 669 45.67 24.98 -4.01
N ASN A 670 46.40 23.90 -3.69
CA ASN A 670 47.58 23.97 -2.83
C ASN A 670 48.82 24.57 -3.52
N ASN A 671 48.88 24.53 -4.84
CA ASN A 671 49.96 25.10 -5.64
C ASN A 671 49.47 26.38 -6.31
N ASN A 672 49.60 27.52 -5.62
CA ASN A 672 49.17 28.86 -6.06
C ASN A 672 49.90 29.41 -7.32
N ASN A 673 50.45 28.55 -8.18
CA ASN A 673 51.00 28.90 -9.48
C ASN A 673 50.65 27.82 -10.50
N ASN A 674 50.09 28.25 -11.64
CA ASN A 674 49.85 27.47 -12.85
C ASN A 674 51.16 27.00 -13.54
N ASN A 675 52.15 26.54 -12.78
CA ASN A 675 53.36 25.94 -13.33
C ASN A 675 53.07 24.47 -13.67
N VAL A 676 53.08 24.20 -14.97
CA VAL A 676 52.88 22.89 -15.60
C VAL A 676 53.84 21.83 -15.04
N ASP A 677 55.01 22.22 -14.54
CA ASP A 677 55.98 21.32 -13.91
C ASP A 677 55.51 20.70 -12.59
N ASN A 678 54.58 21.34 -11.85
CA ASN A 678 54.01 20.73 -10.65
C ASN A 678 52.94 19.68 -11.00
N LEU A 679 52.22 19.81 -12.12
CA LEU A 679 51.28 18.78 -12.57
C LEU A 679 51.98 17.45 -12.95
N ASN A 680 53.27 17.50 -13.31
CA ASN A 680 54.10 16.30 -13.50
C ASN A 680 54.35 15.51 -12.20
N ARG A 681 54.06 16.07 -11.01
CA ARG A 681 54.17 15.39 -9.70
C ARG A 681 52.88 14.76 -9.20
N LEU A 682 51.78 14.88 -9.93
CA LEU A 682 50.56 14.06 -9.73
C LEU A 682 50.81 12.63 -10.25
N ASP A 683 51.90 12.03 -9.81
CA ASP A 683 52.21 10.63 -10.10
C ASP A 683 51.24 9.78 -9.28
N ILE A 684 50.19 9.27 -9.92
CA ILE A 684 49.28 8.27 -9.32
C ILE A 684 49.74 6.84 -9.61
N ASN A 685 50.90 6.63 -10.26
CA ASN A 685 51.35 5.29 -10.64
C ASN A 685 51.61 4.40 -9.40
N HIS A 686 51.98 4.99 -8.25
CA HIS A 686 52.05 4.28 -6.96
C HIS A 686 50.69 3.81 -6.44
N LEU A 687 49.57 4.36 -6.94
CA LEU A 687 48.21 3.94 -6.61
C LEU A 687 47.68 2.81 -7.51
N ILE A 688 48.36 2.54 -8.62
CA ILE A 688 47.89 1.69 -9.73
C ILE A 688 48.44 0.26 -9.66
N SER A 689 49.44 -0.01 -8.80
CA SER A 689 50.02 -1.35 -8.64
C SER A 689 49.05 -2.31 -7.93
N GLY A 690 48.16 -2.97 -8.67
CA GLY A 690 47.37 -4.09 -8.14
C GLY A 690 45.99 -4.39 -8.75
N THR A 691 45.51 -3.65 -9.77
CA THR A 691 44.19 -3.94 -10.39
C THR A 691 44.31 -4.49 -11.82
N ASN A 692 43.62 -5.60 -12.09
CA ASN A 692 43.47 -6.20 -13.42
C ASN A 692 42.08 -5.91 -14.05
N ASP A 693 41.26 -5.05 -13.43
CA ASP A 693 39.93 -4.68 -13.94
C ASP A 693 40.08 -3.73 -15.14
N SER A 694 39.79 -4.22 -16.34
CA SER A 694 39.98 -3.52 -17.62
C SER A 694 39.25 -2.19 -17.71
N GLN A 695 38.10 -2.05 -17.05
CA GLN A 695 37.35 -0.79 -17.04
C GLN A 695 37.91 0.20 -16.01
N MET A 696 38.48 -0.27 -14.89
CA MET A 696 39.19 0.61 -13.96
C MET A 696 40.48 1.15 -14.59
N LEU A 697 41.21 0.31 -15.33
CA LEU A 697 42.36 0.71 -16.13
C LEU A 697 41.98 1.74 -17.20
N LEU A 698 40.79 1.61 -17.82
CA LEU A 698 40.30 2.57 -18.79
C LEU A 698 40.02 3.94 -18.16
N ILE A 699 39.36 4.00 -17.00
CA ILE A 699 39.11 5.27 -16.27
C ILE A 699 40.42 5.93 -15.83
N LEU A 700 41.38 5.13 -15.35
CA LEU A 700 42.72 5.62 -14.97
C LEU A 700 43.49 6.14 -16.19
N ASN A 701 43.38 5.47 -17.34
CA ASN A 701 43.98 5.92 -18.59
C ASN A 701 43.30 7.17 -19.16
N GLU A 702 41.97 7.29 -19.09
CA GLU A 702 41.24 8.52 -19.44
C GLU A 702 41.71 9.69 -18.59
N PHE A 703 41.77 9.50 -17.27
CA PHE A 703 42.30 10.50 -16.35
C PHE A 703 43.76 10.88 -16.68
N ARG A 704 44.58 9.89 -17.06
CA ARG A 704 45.95 10.10 -17.51
C ARG A 704 46.00 10.94 -18.78
N ILE A 705 45.16 10.66 -19.77
CA ILE A 705 45.10 11.38 -21.05
C ILE A 705 44.61 12.83 -20.84
N GLU A 706 43.57 13.05 -20.03
CA GLU A 706 43.03 14.39 -19.77
C GLU A 706 44.05 15.29 -19.04
N ASN A 707 44.87 14.74 -18.14
CA ASN A 707 45.82 15.53 -17.34
C ASN A 707 47.25 15.59 -17.93
N LEU A 708 47.76 14.51 -18.52
CA LEU A 708 49.05 14.52 -19.24
C LEU A 708 48.90 15.03 -20.69
N GLY A 709 47.69 15.11 -21.23
CA GLY A 709 47.42 15.66 -22.56
C GLY A 709 47.78 17.14 -22.69
N ILE A 710 47.84 17.89 -21.59
CA ILE A 710 48.36 19.27 -21.56
C ILE A 710 49.88 19.30 -21.76
N VAL A 711 50.60 18.22 -21.37
CA VAL A 711 52.06 18.12 -21.47
C VAL A 711 52.50 17.81 -22.91
N TYR A 712 51.78 16.95 -23.64
CA TYR A 712 52.18 16.58 -25.02
C TYR A 712 51.75 17.57 -26.10
N PHE A 713 50.72 18.39 -25.86
CA PHE A 713 50.19 19.29 -26.88
C PHE A 713 50.79 20.70 -26.89
N LYS A 714 51.57 21.09 -25.87
CA LYS A 714 52.22 22.41 -25.85
C LYS A 714 53.52 22.46 -26.68
N GLU A 715 54.06 21.32 -27.12
CA GLU A 715 55.29 21.26 -27.93
C GLU A 715 55.08 21.02 -29.44
N ARG A 716 53.86 20.76 -29.92
CA ARG A 716 53.58 20.68 -31.37
C ARG A 716 52.35 21.48 -31.77
N ASN A 717 52.56 22.79 -31.85
CA ASN A 717 51.74 23.62 -32.73
C ASN A 717 52.02 23.26 -34.21
N SER A 718 50.95 23.27 -34.99
CA SER A 718 50.89 23.48 -36.45
C SER A 718 50.43 22.26 -37.26
N PHE A 719 49.33 22.50 -38.01
CA PHE A 719 48.80 21.71 -39.13
C PHE A 719 47.91 20.49 -38.82
N TRP A 720 48.40 19.47 -38.12
CA TRP A 720 47.65 18.19 -38.01
C TRP A 720 46.36 18.27 -37.19
N PHE A 721 46.31 19.14 -36.17
CA PHE A 721 45.12 19.34 -35.34
C PHE A 721 43.99 20.06 -36.11
N GLN A 722 44.34 21.03 -36.97
CA GLN A 722 43.36 21.68 -37.85
C GLN A 722 42.84 20.69 -38.90
N LEU A 723 43.70 19.83 -39.44
CA LEU A 723 43.30 18.81 -40.41
C LEU A 723 42.35 17.77 -39.79
N ILE A 724 42.62 17.31 -38.56
CA ILE A 724 41.75 16.34 -37.87
C ILE A 724 40.38 16.96 -37.58
N ILE A 725 40.32 18.18 -37.04
CA ILE A 725 39.05 18.88 -36.78
C ILE A 725 38.26 19.07 -38.07
N MET A 726 38.93 19.45 -39.16
CA MET A 726 38.30 19.65 -40.47
C MET A 726 37.73 18.33 -41.02
N VAL A 727 38.49 17.24 -40.94
CA VAL A 727 38.05 15.91 -41.39
C VAL A 727 36.90 15.37 -40.53
N SER A 728 36.95 15.53 -39.20
CA SER A 728 35.84 15.11 -38.34
C SER A 728 34.57 15.93 -38.56
N SER A 729 34.70 17.23 -38.87
CA SER A 729 33.56 18.10 -39.18
C SER A 729 32.91 17.73 -40.52
N ILE A 730 33.72 17.35 -41.51
CA ILE A 730 33.26 16.86 -42.81
C ILE A 730 32.54 15.51 -42.66
N ILE A 731 33.05 14.59 -41.85
CA ILE A 731 32.41 13.28 -41.60
C ILE A 731 31.05 13.44 -40.90
N ILE A 732 30.94 14.37 -39.94
CA ILE A 732 29.68 14.68 -39.26
C ILE A 732 28.68 15.32 -40.24
N LEU A 733 29.13 16.23 -41.10
CA LEU A 733 28.27 16.84 -42.13
C LEU A 733 27.80 15.81 -43.16
N ILE A 734 28.66 14.89 -43.60
CA ILE A 734 28.29 13.80 -44.52
C ILE A 734 27.31 12.83 -43.84
N SER A 735 27.52 12.52 -42.56
CA SER A 735 26.60 11.65 -41.79
C SER A 735 25.22 12.28 -41.64
N LEU A 736 25.16 13.59 -41.32
CA LEU A 736 23.91 14.35 -41.24
C LEU A 736 23.22 14.50 -42.61
N PHE A 737 24.00 14.63 -43.69
CA PHE A 737 23.46 14.72 -45.06
C PHE A 737 22.87 13.37 -45.53
N ILE A 738 23.51 12.25 -45.17
CA ILE A 738 22.99 10.90 -45.45
C ILE A 738 21.72 10.64 -44.62
N GLN A 739 21.65 11.12 -43.38
CA GLN A 739 20.50 10.95 -42.49
C GLN A 739 19.29 11.85 -42.85
N TYR A 740 19.48 12.83 -43.73
CA TYR A 740 18.41 13.71 -44.25
C TYR A 740 17.80 13.20 -45.57
N PHE A 741 18.47 12.25 -46.26
CA PHE A 741 18.05 11.71 -47.56
C PHE A 741 17.72 10.22 -47.56
N ILE A 742 17.84 9.55 -46.41
CA ILE A 742 17.25 8.22 -46.11
C ILE A 742 16.08 8.47 -45.16
#